data_AF-A0A642UJ07-F1
#
_entry.id   AF-A0A642UJ07-F1
#
_cell.length_a   1.000
_cell.length_b   1.000
_cell.length_c   1.000
_cell.angle_alpha   90.00
_cell.angle_beta   90.00
_cell.angle_gamma   90.00
#
_symmetry.space_group_name_H-M   'P 1'
#
loop_
_entity.id
_entity.type
_entity.pdbx_description
1 polymer ?
#
loop_
_entity_poly.entity_id
_entity_poly.type
_entity_poly.pdbx_seq_one_letter_code
_entity_poly.pdbx_strand_id
1 'polypeptide(L)'
;MASHILKVEEENRIGISVRNLTVEANSSAIINDVSFDLNSGELLAIMGGSGSGKTTLLNVLCQRTNVTDKKLKFSGSILYDKADTDVINYSYMQQTDSFLPGLTVFETLKTQSDLRMPPSVSEGAKLELINELLKVLELEHKRDTVIATFGSHRTFLSGGEQRRVSVAIQLLSRPRILFLDEPTTGLDTSSSLKLVQTLKKLASPEIGLTVVLSIHQPRPEISVMFDKLCLLSKGGRLVYFGSLADSVPYFESLGHSSKGRDITHMDFIINLSVKDTSTKEREEASEHRIQELSRAWKQHQQLKPIDSPPTLETSLKLFKKHYPISFWRELVVLTKRTALLTVRDKSSLLSLNLGMAFLGAVTGWMFYKPGLDLAGVRTRTSSIYVMLEVVGFCPLYFEVERLWSTDGVFFLREYSEGYVSIPGFVISRRLGKLFLEDVPIGVLFGSISYFMYGLRGGGHYFGIYITVCILINMVGMATGLLIFAVSPDFVIASLVYGAIYQLQNSACGYFVNSKTMPVYVRWLKYCAYFWYAFGALTSNQYTDWSGDCPYDDPEWCIEFEGNYQLSVLGFPQNWIAEPIGILVVWWFGFHLISIAAFYLRKNDIAMAKQKKNKFGGEDERPKEKNKDGVSPTKSESSTLGESWSPVSIHVSDVTLQTRRKNVTLLDNIACEFKAATVNAIMGPSGGGKTTMLNYLSKRLPHENWTFKSRGDIVLRNASGAEAQVTPAQLKQISAYVTQQDSALQSRLTVRETLYYQAKLRLPVEEHDEIPSIVAQIIRDMGLVDAADTMIGSAYVKGISGGEKRRVSIAVQLLSKPKILFLDEPTSGLDSTTSALIVALLHRFASNYGTTIIMTIHQPSQKLFDAFGSLLLLARGGRVVYNGPPSDVVPRFETYGHQKPQEVSDADFLLDVLQSSPETASELVAAWTAPEKPHPESPIKATPEATFDLAPYAHKKVPFSVSWKTVTKRQWICIFRNKDILWSRAGQTFFLTVVHTLFFAPLRTGPGGLENRMGLIQEVLNLYYVGIINNVAVFPTEREMFFQEYRDGIYGVAEFSIQYFLNELPTEVIPAFIFSILIVFGVGLPRNAGMFFSMFCMGALSINTGESFGMIVNAIISHMGLATNILLNSVILAIFMGGTMSLYMPGFFKAVNYINPMKYAVGICAKVGFPKDMVFDCGLPHCSLNTGKEILDYYKLNINLGGYFGGIVTCFVAYRILGILALWIRVRFIN
;
A
#
# COMPACT_ATOMS: atom_id res chain seq x y z
N MET A 1 -37.14 24.24 -8.23
CA MET A 1 -36.14 24.38 -9.31
C MET A 1 -35.05 23.29 -9.32
N ALA A 2 -34.84 22.54 -8.23
CA ALA A 2 -33.76 21.54 -8.08
C ALA A 2 -33.83 20.29 -8.99
N SER A 3 -34.87 20.14 -9.83
CA SER A 3 -35.25 18.86 -10.46
C SER A 3 -34.88 18.73 -11.94
N HIS A 4 -34.67 19.79 -12.71
CA HIS A 4 -34.62 19.65 -14.17
C HIS A 4 -33.34 19.00 -14.75
N ILE A 5 -32.18 19.14 -14.10
CA ILE A 5 -30.88 18.75 -14.71
C ILE A 5 -30.53 17.27 -14.48
N LEU A 6 -30.99 16.68 -13.38
CA LEU A 6 -30.77 15.26 -13.04
C LEU A 6 -31.95 14.36 -13.45
N LYS A 7 -33.07 14.95 -13.90
CA LYS A 7 -34.30 14.21 -14.24
C LYS A 7 -34.11 13.32 -15.46
N VAL A 8 -34.41 12.04 -15.27
CA VAL A 8 -34.61 11.03 -16.29
C VAL A 8 -36.09 11.07 -16.70
N GLU A 9 -36.33 11.45 -17.95
CA GLU A 9 -37.66 11.41 -18.57
C GLU A 9 -38.28 10.01 -18.47
N GLU A 10 -39.60 9.92 -18.33
CA GLU A 10 -40.31 8.65 -18.07
C GLU A 10 -40.03 7.59 -19.14
N GLU A 11 -39.97 7.99 -20.41
CA GLU A 11 -39.63 7.13 -21.54
C GLU A 11 -38.20 6.57 -21.48
N ASN A 12 -37.31 7.22 -20.72
CA ASN A 12 -35.89 6.87 -20.64
C ASN A 12 -35.52 6.08 -19.37
N ARG A 13 -36.49 5.76 -18.51
CA ARG A 13 -36.25 4.99 -17.28
C ARG A 13 -36.09 3.50 -17.60
N ILE A 14 -35.28 2.80 -16.82
CA ILE A 14 -34.89 1.41 -17.13
C ILE A 14 -35.22 0.48 -15.96
N GLY A 15 -36.02 -0.54 -16.23
CA GLY A 15 -36.26 -1.70 -15.35
C GLY A 15 -35.25 -2.82 -15.61
N ILE A 16 -35.12 -3.77 -14.67
CA ILE A 16 -34.21 -4.92 -14.76
C ILE A 16 -34.98 -6.20 -14.45
N SER A 17 -34.99 -7.15 -15.38
CA SER A 17 -35.58 -8.48 -15.22
C SER A 17 -34.50 -9.56 -15.35
N VAL A 18 -34.30 -10.34 -14.29
CA VAL A 18 -33.31 -11.43 -14.22
C VAL A 18 -34.04 -12.78 -14.21
N ARG A 19 -33.55 -13.76 -14.99
CA ARG A 19 -34.10 -15.12 -15.03
C ARG A 19 -32.99 -16.18 -14.97
N ASN A 20 -33.14 -17.10 -14.03
CA ASN A 20 -32.35 -18.32 -13.83
C ASN A 20 -30.83 -18.07 -13.88
N LEU A 21 -30.38 -16.94 -13.33
CA LEU A 21 -28.99 -16.54 -13.38
C LEU A 21 -28.16 -17.47 -12.49
N THR A 22 -27.20 -18.16 -13.09
CA THR A 22 -26.26 -19.04 -12.40
C THR A 22 -24.83 -18.72 -12.83
N VAL A 23 -23.92 -18.66 -11.86
CA VAL A 23 -22.49 -18.39 -12.06
C VAL A 23 -21.70 -19.43 -11.31
N GLU A 24 -20.90 -20.22 -12.04
CA GLU A 24 -20.07 -21.28 -11.48
C GLU A 24 -18.58 -20.98 -11.69
N ALA A 25 -17.77 -21.25 -10.68
CA ALA A 25 -16.31 -21.24 -10.77
C ALA A 25 -15.78 -22.61 -10.33
N ASN A 26 -14.95 -23.26 -11.16
CA ASN A 26 -14.34 -24.57 -10.86
C ASN A 26 -15.32 -25.61 -10.25
N SER A 27 -16.54 -25.71 -10.81
CA SER A 27 -17.61 -26.62 -10.37
C SER A 27 -18.27 -26.29 -9.02
N SER A 28 -18.02 -25.11 -8.44
CA SER A 28 -18.81 -24.57 -7.33
C SER A 28 -19.67 -23.39 -7.78
N ALA A 29 -20.98 -23.44 -7.52
CA ALA A 29 -21.90 -22.35 -7.81
C ALA A 29 -21.66 -21.19 -6.83
N ILE A 30 -21.38 -20.00 -7.37
CA ILE A 30 -21.28 -18.74 -6.62
C ILE A 30 -22.65 -18.08 -6.56
N ILE A 31 -23.39 -18.11 -7.68
CA ILE A 31 -24.79 -17.70 -7.82
C ILE A 31 -25.55 -18.88 -8.38
N ASN A 32 -26.72 -19.19 -7.83
CA ASN A 32 -27.49 -20.37 -8.21
C ASN A 32 -28.97 -20.01 -8.42
N ASP A 33 -29.38 -20.01 -9.68
CA ASP A 33 -30.77 -19.88 -10.14
C ASP A 33 -31.52 -18.69 -9.53
N VAL A 34 -30.95 -17.49 -9.72
CA VAL A 34 -31.53 -16.23 -9.22
C VAL A 34 -32.43 -15.60 -10.29
N SER A 35 -33.66 -15.27 -9.92
CA SER A 35 -34.67 -14.61 -10.77
C SER A 35 -35.35 -13.48 -9.99
N PHE A 36 -35.56 -12.31 -10.61
CA PHE A 36 -36.34 -11.19 -10.03
C PHE A 36 -36.69 -10.12 -11.07
N ASP A 37 -37.65 -9.25 -10.74
CA ASP A 37 -38.08 -8.11 -11.58
C ASP A 37 -38.02 -6.79 -10.79
N LEU A 38 -37.24 -5.83 -11.27
CA LEU A 38 -37.09 -4.49 -10.71
C LEU A 38 -37.71 -3.48 -11.66
N ASN A 39 -38.66 -2.66 -11.21
CA ASN A 39 -39.23 -1.62 -12.06
C ASN A 39 -38.30 -0.41 -12.18
N SER A 40 -38.54 0.42 -13.17
CA SER A 40 -37.74 1.61 -13.43
C SER A 40 -37.93 2.68 -12.35
N GLY A 41 -36.85 3.30 -11.87
CA GLY A 41 -36.91 4.31 -10.80
C GLY A 41 -37.09 3.75 -9.39
N GLU A 42 -36.94 2.44 -9.18
CA GLU A 42 -36.98 1.83 -7.85
C GLU A 42 -35.57 1.79 -7.20
N LEU A 43 -35.54 1.90 -5.87
CA LEU A 43 -34.37 1.69 -5.04
C LEU A 43 -34.34 0.23 -4.53
N LEU A 44 -33.42 -0.58 -5.08
CA LEU A 44 -33.21 -1.98 -4.72
C LEU A 44 -32.04 -2.14 -3.74
N ALA A 45 -32.30 -2.82 -2.62
CA ALA A 45 -31.26 -3.26 -1.70
C ALA A 45 -30.99 -4.78 -1.82
N ILE A 46 -29.76 -5.13 -2.20
CA ILE A 46 -29.26 -6.51 -2.18
C ILE A 46 -28.63 -6.79 -0.82
N MET A 47 -29.20 -7.74 -0.09
CA MET A 47 -28.83 -8.10 1.27
C MET A 47 -28.45 -9.57 1.38
N GLY A 48 -27.73 -9.90 2.45
CA GLY A 48 -27.32 -11.27 2.73
C GLY A 48 -26.03 -11.33 3.53
N GLY A 49 -25.73 -12.50 4.10
CA GLY A 49 -24.49 -12.73 4.86
C GLY A 49 -23.21 -12.52 4.03
N SER A 50 -22.08 -12.41 4.70
CA SER A 50 -20.77 -12.40 4.02
C SER A 50 -20.57 -13.66 3.18
N GLY A 51 -20.13 -13.50 1.93
CA GLY A 51 -19.94 -14.62 0.99
C GLY A 51 -21.23 -15.16 0.33
N SER A 52 -22.37 -14.49 0.47
CA SER A 52 -23.62 -14.87 -0.22
C SER A 52 -23.66 -14.56 -1.72
N GLY A 53 -22.62 -13.91 -2.27
CA GLY A 53 -22.55 -13.58 -3.70
C GLY A 53 -23.08 -12.18 -4.07
N LYS A 54 -23.35 -11.28 -3.10
CA LYS A 54 -23.83 -9.89 -3.35
C LYS A 54 -22.99 -9.13 -4.38
N THR A 55 -21.69 -8.97 -4.12
CA THR A 55 -20.75 -8.29 -5.01
C THR A 55 -20.61 -9.01 -6.35
N THR A 56 -20.72 -10.35 -6.37
CA THR A 56 -20.73 -11.10 -7.62
C THR A 56 -21.98 -10.80 -8.44
N LEU A 57 -23.16 -10.76 -7.81
CA LEU A 57 -24.42 -10.43 -8.48
C LEU A 57 -24.36 -8.99 -9.03
N LEU A 58 -23.90 -8.03 -8.23
CA LEU A 58 -23.68 -6.66 -8.69
C LEU A 58 -22.73 -6.58 -9.89
N ASN A 59 -21.58 -7.29 -9.83
CA ASN A 59 -20.60 -7.30 -10.91
C ASN A 59 -21.15 -7.94 -12.21
N VAL A 60 -22.04 -8.92 -12.08
CA VAL A 60 -22.72 -9.55 -13.22
C VAL A 60 -23.76 -8.58 -13.81
N LEU A 61 -24.56 -7.94 -12.97
CA LEU A 61 -25.56 -6.94 -13.40
C LEU A 61 -24.93 -5.71 -14.07
N CYS A 62 -23.70 -5.34 -13.68
CA CYS A 62 -22.97 -4.20 -14.26
C CYS A 62 -21.89 -4.61 -15.28
N GLN A 63 -21.84 -5.89 -15.66
CA GLN A 63 -21.00 -6.46 -16.73
C GLN A 63 -19.49 -6.31 -16.51
N ARG A 64 -19.07 -6.22 -15.25
CA ARG A 64 -17.65 -6.17 -14.86
C ARG A 64 -17.01 -7.55 -14.80
N THR A 65 -17.80 -8.62 -14.69
CA THR A 65 -17.32 -9.99 -14.84
C THR A 65 -17.09 -10.30 -16.31
N ASN A 66 -15.85 -10.67 -16.65
CA ASN A 66 -15.53 -11.11 -18.00
C ASN A 66 -16.22 -12.47 -18.28
N VAL A 67 -17.33 -12.42 -19.01
CA VAL A 67 -18.14 -13.61 -19.33
C VAL A 67 -17.39 -14.57 -20.27
N THR A 68 -16.27 -14.11 -20.87
CA THR A 68 -15.39 -14.94 -21.71
C THR A 68 -14.24 -15.62 -20.94
N ASP A 69 -14.11 -15.43 -19.62
CA ASP A 69 -13.11 -16.15 -18.83
C ASP A 69 -13.43 -17.65 -18.80
N LYS A 70 -12.50 -18.48 -19.30
CA LYS A 70 -12.62 -19.94 -19.32
C LYS A 70 -12.83 -20.57 -17.94
N LYS A 71 -12.55 -19.84 -16.85
CA LYS A 71 -12.69 -20.31 -15.47
C LYS A 71 -14.12 -20.19 -14.92
N LEU A 72 -14.98 -19.40 -15.58
CA LEU A 72 -16.34 -19.14 -15.14
C LEU A 72 -17.35 -19.70 -16.16
N LYS A 73 -18.41 -20.34 -15.66
CA LYS A 73 -19.57 -20.74 -16.48
C LYS A 73 -20.77 -19.90 -16.08
N PHE A 74 -21.48 -19.40 -17.08
CA PHE A 74 -22.67 -18.57 -16.91
C PHE A 74 -23.87 -19.24 -17.58
N SER A 75 -25.03 -19.19 -16.91
CA SER A 75 -26.33 -19.54 -17.50
C SER A 75 -27.43 -18.60 -17.00
N GLY A 76 -28.56 -18.53 -17.73
CA GLY A 76 -29.66 -17.61 -17.47
C GLY A 76 -29.76 -16.45 -18.47
N SER A 77 -30.65 -15.50 -18.19
CA SER A 77 -30.87 -14.30 -19.00
C SER A 77 -31.11 -13.06 -18.13
N ILE A 78 -30.71 -11.90 -18.65
CA ILE A 78 -30.95 -10.59 -18.05
C ILE A 78 -31.59 -9.71 -19.12
N LEU A 79 -32.75 -9.15 -18.84
CA LEU A 79 -33.47 -8.22 -19.70
C LEU A 79 -33.49 -6.85 -19.01
N TYR A 80 -33.29 -5.79 -19.79
CA TYR A 80 -33.42 -4.43 -19.33
C TYR A 80 -34.57 -3.80 -20.12
N ASP A 81 -35.59 -3.31 -19.43
CA ASP A 81 -36.76 -2.69 -20.10
C ASP A 81 -36.31 -1.37 -20.74
N LYS A 82 -36.42 -1.26 -22.07
CA LYS A 82 -36.01 -0.08 -22.84
C LYS A 82 -37.18 0.43 -23.68
N ALA A 83 -37.38 1.74 -23.74
CA ALA A 83 -38.43 2.31 -24.59
C ALA A 83 -37.99 2.57 -26.05
N ASP A 84 -36.73 2.90 -26.34
CA ASP A 84 -36.30 3.14 -27.75
C ASP A 84 -34.77 3.25 -27.99
N THR A 85 -33.91 3.05 -26.98
CA THR A 85 -32.45 3.26 -27.11
C THR A 85 -31.66 1.96 -27.04
N ASP A 86 -30.80 1.70 -28.04
CA ASP A 86 -29.93 0.51 -28.08
C ASP A 86 -28.93 0.42 -26.92
N VAL A 87 -28.63 1.53 -26.23
CA VAL A 87 -27.54 1.63 -25.24
C VAL A 87 -28.03 2.14 -23.87
N ILE A 88 -27.61 1.47 -22.79
CA ILE A 88 -27.88 1.86 -21.41
C ILE A 88 -26.67 2.56 -20.79
N ASN A 89 -26.86 3.77 -20.24
CA ASN A 89 -25.86 4.48 -19.44
C ASN A 89 -25.98 4.08 -17.96
N TYR A 90 -24.87 3.66 -17.35
CA TYR A 90 -24.83 3.23 -15.95
C TYR A 90 -23.59 3.77 -15.26
N SER A 91 -23.57 3.71 -13.93
CA SER A 91 -22.36 4.00 -13.16
C SER A 91 -22.22 3.05 -11.99
N TYR A 92 -20.98 2.76 -11.62
CA TYR A 92 -20.64 1.78 -10.59
C TYR A 92 -19.71 2.41 -9.56
N MET A 93 -20.11 2.34 -8.30
CA MET A 93 -19.28 2.75 -7.18
C MET A 93 -18.66 1.53 -6.48
N GLN A 94 -17.33 1.50 -6.43
CA GLN A 94 -16.56 0.46 -5.73
C GLN A 94 -16.65 0.61 -4.20
N GLN A 95 -16.35 -0.48 -3.49
CA GLN A 95 -16.26 -0.48 -2.03
C GLN A 95 -15.15 0.47 -1.51
N THR A 96 -14.03 0.60 -2.23
CA THR A 96 -12.91 1.45 -1.83
C THR A 96 -12.90 2.81 -2.54
N ASP A 97 -12.82 3.86 -1.73
CA ASP A 97 -12.65 5.23 -2.21
C ASP A 97 -11.16 5.50 -2.48
N SER A 98 -10.86 6.02 -3.68
CA SER A 98 -9.49 6.40 -4.06
C SER A 98 -9.55 7.75 -4.76
N PHE A 99 -8.72 8.67 -4.29
CA PHE A 99 -8.68 10.05 -4.78
C PHE A 99 -7.25 10.43 -5.12
N LEU A 100 -7.09 11.28 -6.13
CA LEU A 100 -5.80 11.91 -6.43
C LEU A 100 -5.42 12.86 -5.30
N PRO A 101 -4.19 12.77 -4.76
CA PRO A 101 -3.75 13.66 -3.68
C PRO A 101 -3.62 15.11 -4.17
N GLY A 102 -3.88 16.08 -3.30
CA GLY A 102 -3.66 17.50 -3.55
C GLY A 102 -4.79 18.24 -4.29
N LEU A 103 -5.87 17.57 -4.71
CA LEU A 103 -7.05 18.23 -5.29
C LEU A 103 -8.12 18.52 -4.23
N THR A 104 -8.87 19.60 -4.42
CA THR A 104 -10.07 19.89 -3.62
C THR A 104 -11.27 19.07 -4.09
N VAL A 105 -12.34 19.03 -3.29
CA VAL A 105 -13.62 18.40 -3.68
C VAL A 105 -14.12 18.99 -4.99
N PHE A 106 -14.19 20.32 -5.09
CA PHE A 106 -14.65 21.00 -6.29
C PHE A 106 -13.78 20.72 -7.51
N GLU A 107 -12.46 20.74 -7.38
CA GLU A 107 -11.55 20.48 -8.48
C GLU A 107 -11.62 19.03 -8.98
N THR A 108 -11.81 18.10 -8.05
CA THR A 108 -12.03 16.69 -8.37
C THR A 108 -13.31 16.52 -9.17
N LEU A 109 -14.42 17.12 -8.72
CA LEU A 109 -15.69 17.08 -9.44
C LEU A 109 -15.61 17.80 -10.79
N LYS A 110 -14.96 18.96 -10.86
CA LYS A 110 -14.76 19.70 -12.10
C LYS A 110 -13.98 18.87 -13.11
N THR A 111 -12.86 18.30 -12.71
CA THR A 111 -12.02 17.50 -13.60
C THR A 111 -12.74 16.22 -14.04
N GLN A 112 -13.46 15.56 -13.14
CA GLN A 112 -14.27 14.39 -13.49
C GLN A 112 -15.46 14.79 -14.40
N SER A 113 -16.08 15.95 -14.21
CA SER A 113 -17.15 16.44 -15.09
C SER A 113 -16.63 16.67 -16.50
N ASP A 114 -15.40 17.19 -16.60
CA ASP A 114 -14.76 17.46 -17.88
C ASP A 114 -14.41 16.20 -18.65
N LEU A 115 -14.16 15.08 -17.96
CA LEU A 115 -13.87 13.78 -18.54
C LEU A 115 -15.14 12.94 -18.82
N ARG A 116 -16.16 13.05 -17.98
CA ARG A 116 -17.34 12.19 -18.01
C ARG A 116 -18.50 12.75 -18.83
N MET A 117 -18.61 14.08 -18.96
CA MET A 117 -19.74 14.74 -19.65
C MET A 117 -19.47 15.00 -21.14
N PRO A 118 -20.49 14.83 -22.00
CA PRO A 118 -20.35 15.08 -23.44
C PRO A 118 -20.01 16.54 -23.76
N PRO A 119 -19.39 16.81 -24.93
CA PRO A 119 -18.98 18.16 -25.36
C PRO A 119 -20.12 19.11 -25.67
N SER A 120 -21.34 18.61 -25.86
CA SER A 120 -22.55 19.44 -26.03
C SER A 120 -22.93 20.22 -24.77
N VAL A 121 -22.45 19.81 -23.59
CA VAL A 121 -22.75 20.49 -22.33
C VAL A 121 -21.81 21.67 -22.13
N SER A 122 -22.37 22.87 -22.03
CA SER A 122 -21.61 24.11 -21.78
C SER A 122 -20.91 24.10 -20.42
N GLU A 123 -19.78 24.81 -20.30
CA GLU A 123 -19.07 24.97 -19.01
C GLU A 123 -19.99 25.51 -17.90
N GLY A 124 -20.88 26.46 -18.23
CA GLY A 124 -21.86 27.00 -17.28
C GLY A 124 -22.78 25.91 -16.73
N ALA A 125 -23.33 25.07 -17.61
CA ALA A 125 -24.20 23.96 -17.20
C ALA A 125 -23.47 22.88 -16.40
N LYS A 126 -22.17 22.63 -16.66
CA LYS A 126 -21.35 21.72 -15.83
C LYS A 126 -21.17 22.28 -14.42
N LEU A 127 -20.84 23.56 -14.31
CA LEU A 127 -20.65 24.23 -13.03
C LEU A 127 -21.94 24.29 -12.22
N GLU A 128 -23.06 24.56 -12.89
CA GLU A 128 -24.39 24.50 -12.29
C GLU A 128 -24.67 23.09 -11.75
N LEU A 129 -24.43 22.04 -12.55
CA LEU A 129 -24.58 20.66 -12.09
C LEU A 129 -23.66 20.30 -10.92
N ILE A 130 -22.40 20.76 -10.91
CA ILE A 130 -21.48 20.53 -9.78
C ILE A 130 -22.00 21.22 -8.52
N ASN A 131 -22.44 22.48 -8.61
CA ASN A 131 -22.98 23.20 -7.46
C ASN A 131 -24.26 22.53 -6.96
N GLU A 132 -25.13 22.08 -7.85
CA GLU A 132 -26.33 21.31 -7.49
C GLU A 132 -25.98 19.97 -6.85
N LEU A 133 -24.99 19.23 -7.36
CA LEU A 133 -24.53 17.99 -6.72
C LEU A 133 -23.95 18.25 -5.34
N LEU A 134 -23.16 19.30 -5.16
CA LEU A 134 -22.63 19.71 -3.85
C LEU A 134 -23.77 20.06 -2.89
N LYS A 135 -24.84 20.69 -3.37
CA LYS A 135 -26.03 21.01 -2.57
C LYS A 135 -26.84 19.77 -2.20
N VAL A 136 -27.17 18.93 -3.19
CA VAL A 136 -27.95 17.70 -3.01
C VAL A 136 -27.23 16.71 -2.09
N LEU A 137 -25.90 16.66 -2.13
CA LEU A 137 -25.09 15.76 -1.30
C LEU A 137 -24.58 16.42 -0.01
N GLU A 138 -25.01 17.63 0.32
CA GLU A 138 -24.61 18.36 1.54
C GLU A 138 -23.07 18.48 1.69
N LEU A 139 -22.38 18.87 0.60
CA LEU A 139 -20.93 19.03 0.52
C LEU A 139 -20.49 20.49 0.30
N GLU A 140 -21.41 21.45 0.33
CA GLU A 140 -21.11 22.88 0.10
C GLU A 140 -20.03 23.41 1.05
N HIS A 141 -20.06 23.06 2.34
CA HIS A 141 -19.07 23.49 3.34
C HIS A 141 -17.68 22.87 3.16
N LYS A 142 -17.54 21.83 2.32
CA LYS A 142 -16.27 21.15 2.02
C LYS A 142 -15.78 21.38 0.60
N ARG A 143 -16.45 22.23 -0.16
CA ARG A 143 -16.15 22.54 -1.57
C ARG A 143 -14.64 22.73 -1.84
N ASP A 144 -13.97 23.54 -1.03
CA ASP A 144 -12.56 23.91 -1.22
C ASP A 144 -11.59 23.14 -0.32
N THR A 145 -12.06 22.09 0.36
CA THR A 145 -11.20 21.25 1.19
C THR A 145 -10.42 20.26 0.32
N VAL A 146 -9.11 20.16 0.54
CA VAL A 146 -8.26 19.15 -0.12
C VAL A 146 -8.65 17.76 0.37
N ILE A 147 -8.79 16.80 -0.55
CA ILE A 147 -9.28 15.45 -0.19
C ILE A 147 -8.18 14.65 0.52
N ALA A 148 -7.00 14.53 -0.09
CA ALA A 148 -5.89 13.71 0.40
C ALA A 148 -4.52 14.41 0.28
N THR A 149 -3.59 14.10 1.19
CA THR A 149 -2.21 14.60 1.16
C THR A 149 -1.27 13.73 0.33
N PHE A 150 -0.23 14.33 -0.25
CA PHE A 150 0.89 13.61 -0.87
C PHE A 150 1.69 12.77 0.16
N GLY A 151 2.23 11.63 -0.27
CA GLY A 151 3.10 10.74 0.50
C GLY A 151 2.41 9.82 1.52
N SER A 152 1.62 10.37 2.44
CA SER A 152 0.99 9.58 3.54
C SER A 152 -0.43 9.10 3.24
N HIS A 153 -1.02 9.51 2.10
CA HIS A 153 -2.42 9.24 1.71
C HIS A 153 -3.48 9.55 2.77
N ARG A 154 -3.15 10.36 3.79
CA ARG A 154 -4.12 10.78 4.80
C ARG A 154 -5.18 11.69 4.16
N THR A 155 -6.44 11.42 4.49
CA THR A 155 -7.60 12.16 4.00
C THR A 155 -8.07 13.19 5.02
N PHE A 156 -8.47 14.39 4.57
CA PHE A 156 -9.05 15.42 5.45
C PHE A 156 -10.58 15.34 5.56
N LEU A 157 -11.22 14.57 4.69
CA LEU A 157 -12.65 14.31 4.71
C LEU A 157 -12.97 13.14 5.64
N SER A 158 -14.12 13.20 6.32
CA SER A 158 -14.69 12.04 7.02
C SER A 158 -15.08 10.94 6.02
N GLY A 159 -15.19 9.69 6.47
CA GLY A 159 -15.62 8.58 5.60
C GLY A 159 -16.95 8.86 4.90
N GLY A 160 -17.91 9.46 5.60
CA GLY A 160 -19.23 9.83 5.04
C GLY A 160 -19.12 10.87 3.93
N GLU A 161 -18.30 11.88 4.13
CA GLU A 161 -18.03 12.90 3.11
C GLU A 161 -17.29 12.30 1.91
N GLN A 162 -16.29 11.43 2.12
CA GLN A 162 -15.59 10.72 1.04
C GLN A 162 -16.57 9.92 0.18
N ARG A 163 -17.49 9.19 0.83
CA ARG A 163 -18.50 8.38 0.15
C ARG A 163 -19.45 9.24 -0.68
N ARG A 164 -19.91 10.37 -0.14
CA ARG A 164 -20.75 11.32 -0.89
C ARG A 164 -20.00 11.95 -2.06
N VAL A 165 -18.70 12.25 -1.93
CA VAL A 165 -17.86 12.70 -3.06
C VAL A 165 -17.74 11.61 -4.12
N SER A 166 -17.55 10.35 -3.74
CA SER A 166 -17.54 9.21 -4.68
C SER A 166 -18.88 9.06 -5.41
N VAL A 167 -20.01 9.22 -4.73
CA VAL A 167 -21.35 9.24 -5.35
C VAL A 167 -21.48 10.42 -6.30
N ALA A 168 -21.04 11.63 -5.90
CA ALA A 168 -21.04 12.80 -6.77
C ALA A 168 -20.29 12.53 -8.08
N ILE A 169 -19.10 11.92 -8.01
CA ILE A 169 -18.29 11.56 -9.19
C ILE A 169 -19.08 10.64 -10.14
N GLN A 170 -19.83 9.68 -9.61
CA GLN A 170 -20.65 8.78 -10.43
C GLN A 170 -21.86 9.48 -11.04
N LEU A 171 -22.49 10.43 -10.34
CA LEU A 171 -23.65 11.17 -10.85
C LEU A 171 -23.31 12.16 -11.97
N LEU A 172 -22.04 12.55 -12.12
CA LEU A 172 -21.59 13.43 -13.20
C LEU A 172 -21.83 12.83 -14.60
N SER A 173 -21.88 11.50 -14.73
CA SER A 173 -22.15 10.83 -16.01
C SER A 173 -23.63 10.86 -16.41
N ARG A 174 -24.52 11.38 -15.55
CA ARG A 174 -26.00 11.28 -15.68
C ARG A 174 -26.43 9.83 -15.97
N PRO A 175 -26.12 8.87 -15.09
CA PRO A 175 -26.48 7.48 -15.30
C PRO A 175 -28.00 7.32 -15.27
N ARG A 176 -28.52 6.27 -15.93
CA ARG A 176 -29.92 5.83 -15.78
C ARG A 176 -30.05 4.73 -14.72
N ILE A 177 -28.97 3.99 -14.49
CA ILE A 177 -28.83 2.99 -13.45
C ILE A 177 -27.58 3.27 -12.63
N LEU A 178 -27.73 3.36 -11.31
CA LEU A 178 -26.62 3.55 -10.37
C LEU A 178 -26.42 2.29 -9.54
N PHE A 179 -25.25 1.65 -9.69
CA PHE A 179 -24.83 0.50 -8.90
C PHE A 179 -23.88 0.93 -7.78
N LEU A 180 -24.17 0.54 -6.55
CA LEU A 180 -23.38 0.91 -5.38
C LEU A 180 -22.98 -0.33 -4.60
N ASP A 181 -21.69 -0.62 -4.52
CA ASP A 181 -21.21 -1.75 -3.72
C ASP A 181 -20.89 -1.29 -2.29
N GLU A 182 -21.74 -1.67 -1.36
CA GLU A 182 -21.61 -1.39 0.08
C GLU A 182 -21.40 0.12 0.38
N PRO A 183 -22.34 1.01 -0.03
CA PRO A 183 -22.16 2.45 0.12
C PRO A 183 -22.18 2.92 1.58
N THR A 184 -22.80 2.19 2.51
CA THR A 184 -22.91 2.59 3.92
C THR A 184 -21.81 2.04 4.82
N THR A 185 -20.91 1.21 4.28
CA THR A 185 -19.88 0.55 5.07
C THR A 185 -18.83 1.55 5.58
N GLY A 186 -18.54 1.51 6.89
CA GLY A 186 -17.59 2.41 7.53
C GLY A 186 -18.12 3.83 7.80
N LEU A 187 -19.42 4.06 7.61
CA LEU A 187 -20.08 5.33 7.91
C LEU A 187 -20.78 5.29 9.26
N ASP A 188 -20.84 6.45 9.92
CA ASP A 188 -21.73 6.65 11.06
C ASP A 188 -23.20 6.67 10.60
N THR A 189 -24.17 6.29 11.44
CA THR A 189 -25.55 6.28 10.92
C THR A 189 -26.06 7.62 10.41
N SER A 190 -25.78 8.76 11.05
CA SER A 190 -26.31 10.02 10.48
C SER A 190 -25.83 10.23 9.04
N SER A 191 -24.57 9.90 8.75
CA SER A 191 -24.03 9.89 7.40
C SER A 191 -24.65 8.82 6.51
N SER A 192 -24.88 7.60 7.00
CA SER A 192 -25.54 6.51 6.24
C SER A 192 -26.98 6.83 5.89
N LEU A 193 -27.75 7.34 6.84
CA LEU A 193 -29.15 7.73 6.67
C LEU A 193 -29.26 8.88 5.69
N LYS A 194 -28.45 9.94 5.85
CA LYS A 194 -28.38 11.04 4.88
C LYS A 194 -28.01 10.55 3.47
N LEU A 195 -27.07 9.62 3.37
CA LEU A 195 -26.69 9.03 2.10
C LEU A 195 -27.86 8.29 1.46
N VAL A 196 -28.53 7.39 2.17
CA VAL A 196 -29.67 6.63 1.62
C VAL A 196 -30.89 7.51 1.35
N GLN A 197 -31.17 8.52 2.18
CA GLN A 197 -32.18 9.54 1.88
C GLN A 197 -31.89 10.26 0.57
N THR A 198 -30.61 10.60 0.34
CA THR A 198 -30.20 11.21 -0.92
C THR A 198 -30.39 10.24 -2.08
N LEU A 199 -30.03 8.96 -1.92
CA LEU A 199 -30.28 7.92 -2.94
C LEU A 199 -31.78 7.72 -3.22
N LYS A 200 -32.63 7.76 -2.18
CA LYS A 200 -34.08 7.67 -2.33
C LYS A 200 -34.64 8.88 -3.05
N LYS A 201 -34.14 10.08 -2.76
CA LYS A 201 -34.49 11.30 -3.49
C LYS A 201 -34.10 11.19 -4.96
N LEU A 202 -32.93 10.60 -5.28
CA LEU A 202 -32.51 10.33 -6.66
C LEU A 202 -33.40 9.28 -7.36
N ALA A 203 -33.90 8.28 -6.64
CA ALA A 203 -34.84 7.30 -7.16
C ALA A 203 -36.28 7.84 -7.29
N SER A 204 -36.62 8.96 -6.65
CA SER A 204 -37.98 9.51 -6.67
C SER A 204 -38.53 9.73 -8.09
N PRO A 205 -39.85 9.69 -8.30
CA PRO A 205 -40.47 9.93 -9.62
C PRO A 205 -40.11 11.29 -10.23
N GLU A 206 -39.63 12.26 -9.45
CA GLU A 206 -39.15 13.54 -9.96
C GLU A 206 -37.85 13.41 -10.74
N ILE A 207 -36.97 12.47 -10.34
CA ILE A 207 -35.65 12.23 -10.93
C ILE A 207 -35.63 10.94 -11.76
N GLY A 208 -36.23 9.84 -11.30
CA GLY A 208 -36.44 8.62 -12.07
C GLY A 208 -35.21 7.72 -12.25
N LEU A 209 -34.21 7.83 -11.37
CA LEU A 209 -32.98 7.01 -11.43
C LEU A 209 -33.21 5.62 -10.81
N THR A 210 -32.90 4.54 -11.53
CA THR A 210 -32.90 3.19 -10.92
C THR A 210 -31.63 3.00 -10.11
N VAL A 211 -31.74 2.67 -8.81
CA VAL A 211 -30.58 2.54 -7.92
C VAL A 211 -30.54 1.13 -7.35
N VAL A 212 -29.41 0.44 -7.55
CA VAL A 212 -29.17 -0.89 -7.02
C VAL A 212 -27.96 -0.84 -6.11
N LEU A 213 -28.15 -1.16 -4.83
CA LEU A 213 -27.06 -1.14 -3.87
C LEU A 213 -26.97 -2.46 -3.10
N SER A 214 -25.74 -2.90 -2.80
CA SER A 214 -25.52 -3.91 -1.77
C SER A 214 -25.42 -3.21 -0.42
N ILE A 215 -26.15 -3.67 0.59
CA ILE A 215 -26.05 -3.13 1.95
C ILE A 215 -25.92 -4.26 2.95
N HIS A 216 -25.08 -4.00 3.94
CA HIS A 216 -24.96 -4.84 5.12
C HIS A 216 -25.79 -4.24 6.24
N GLN A 217 -26.92 -4.89 6.57
CA GLN A 217 -27.84 -4.53 7.65
C GLN A 217 -28.21 -3.04 7.78
N PRO A 218 -29.24 -2.61 7.02
CA PRO A 218 -29.81 -1.28 7.17
C PRO A 218 -30.55 -1.12 8.50
N ARG A 219 -30.54 0.10 9.06
CA ARG A 219 -31.45 0.47 10.15
C ARG A 219 -32.92 0.39 9.71
N PRO A 220 -33.89 0.30 10.64
CA PRO A 220 -35.31 0.37 10.32
C PRO A 220 -35.68 1.59 9.46
N GLU A 221 -35.17 2.78 9.80
CA GLU A 221 -35.49 4.00 9.03
C GLU A 221 -34.97 3.91 7.60
N ILE A 222 -33.78 3.31 7.40
CA ILE A 222 -33.18 3.08 6.08
C ILE A 222 -33.96 1.99 5.33
N SER A 223 -34.41 0.95 6.02
CA SER A 223 -35.07 -0.21 5.44
C SER A 223 -36.40 0.14 4.80
N VAL A 224 -37.15 1.04 5.42
CA VAL A 224 -38.43 1.54 4.90
C VAL A 224 -38.24 2.39 3.63
N MET A 225 -37.04 2.93 3.38
CA MET A 225 -36.77 3.70 2.17
C MET A 225 -36.62 2.83 0.92
N PHE A 226 -36.31 1.54 1.07
CA PHE A 226 -36.14 0.62 -0.06
C PHE A 226 -37.49 0.24 -0.67
N ASP A 227 -37.58 0.33 -2.00
CA ASP A 227 -38.77 -0.10 -2.74
C ASP A 227 -38.80 -1.63 -2.85
N LYS A 228 -37.62 -2.24 -3.05
CA LYS A 228 -37.44 -3.69 -3.16
C LYS A 228 -36.24 -4.17 -2.35
N LEU A 229 -36.37 -5.36 -1.78
CA LEU A 229 -35.34 -6.09 -1.04
C LEU A 229 -35.01 -7.35 -1.82
N CYS A 230 -33.73 -7.68 -1.99
CA CYS A 230 -33.24 -8.93 -2.57
C CYS A 230 -32.37 -9.65 -1.54
N LEU A 231 -32.90 -10.72 -0.93
CA LEU A 231 -32.23 -11.44 0.15
C LEU A 231 -31.52 -12.69 -0.38
N LEU A 232 -30.19 -12.68 -0.35
CA LEU A 232 -29.31 -13.77 -0.79
C LEU A 232 -28.70 -14.53 0.38
N SER A 233 -28.66 -15.86 0.27
CA SER A 233 -27.95 -16.74 1.21
C SER A 233 -26.66 -17.32 0.62
N LYS A 234 -25.86 -18.01 1.44
CA LYS A 234 -24.59 -18.63 1.06
C LYS A 234 -24.80 -19.61 -0.11
N GLY A 235 -23.90 -19.57 -1.10
CA GLY A 235 -24.06 -20.26 -2.38
C GLY A 235 -24.90 -19.50 -3.41
N GLY A 236 -25.23 -18.22 -3.13
CA GLY A 236 -25.92 -17.31 -4.03
C GLY A 236 -27.33 -17.74 -4.40
N ARG A 237 -28.05 -18.28 -3.42
CA ARG A 237 -29.46 -18.66 -3.52
C ARG A 237 -30.35 -17.50 -3.08
N LEU A 238 -31.39 -17.22 -3.86
CA LEU A 238 -32.40 -16.23 -3.50
C LEU A 238 -33.39 -16.82 -2.49
N VAL A 239 -33.64 -16.08 -1.40
CA VAL A 239 -34.55 -16.45 -0.31
C VAL A 239 -35.83 -15.62 -0.33
N TYR A 240 -35.74 -14.35 -0.75
CA TYR A 240 -36.87 -13.44 -0.83
C TYR A 240 -36.57 -12.30 -1.80
N PHE A 241 -37.59 -11.85 -2.55
CA PHE A 241 -37.54 -10.63 -3.35
C PHE A 241 -38.88 -9.89 -3.33
N GLY A 242 -38.93 -8.68 -2.80
CA GLY A 242 -40.20 -7.93 -2.68
C GLY A 242 -40.07 -6.68 -1.81
N SER A 243 -41.20 -6.05 -1.47
CA SER A 243 -41.20 -4.91 -0.54
C SER A 243 -40.99 -5.39 0.91
N LEU A 244 -40.64 -4.48 1.82
CA LEU A 244 -40.57 -4.80 3.25
C LEU A 244 -41.96 -5.13 3.85
N ALA A 245 -43.01 -4.47 3.38
CA ALA A 245 -44.36 -4.73 3.87
C ALA A 245 -44.82 -6.16 3.53
N ASP A 246 -44.48 -6.64 2.33
CA ASP A 246 -44.85 -7.97 1.85
C ASP A 246 -44.02 -9.10 2.49
N SER A 247 -42.85 -8.80 3.08
CA SER A 247 -42.00 -9.82 3.68
C SER A 247 -42.60 -10.39 4.97
N VAL A 248 -43.30 -9.55 5.74
CA VAL A 248 -43.93 -9.95 7.01
C VAL A 248 -44.93 -11.10 6.81
N PRO A 249 -45.99 -10.97 5.98
CA PRO A 249 -46.95 -12.06 5.78
C PRO A 249 -46.30 -13.28 5.12
N TYR A 250 -45.30 -13.11 4.25
CA TYR A 250 -44.58 -14.22 3.61
C TYR A 250 -43.85 -15.10 4.63
N PHE A 251 -43.02 -14.51 5.50
CA PHE A 251 -42.30 -15.31 6.51
C PHE A 251 -43.24 -15.86 7.59
N GLU A 252 -44.32 -15.14 7.95
CA GLU A 252 -45.34 -15.69 8.84
C GLU A 252 -46.03 -16.93 8.24
N SER A 253 -46.31 -16.95 6.94
CA SER A 253 -46.89 -18.12 6.25
C SER A 253 -45.99 -19.37 6.27
N LEU A 254 -44.68 -19.18 6.40
CA LEU A 254 -43.69 -20.25 6.52
C LEU A 254 -43.43 -20.69 7.97
N GLY A 255 -44.19 -20.17 8.94
CA GLY A 255 -44.02 -20.48 10.37
C GLY A 255 -42.93 -19.67 11.07
N HIS A 256 -42.46 -18.57 10.45
CA HIS A 256 -41.40 -17.72 10.96
C HIS A 256 -41.94 -16.31 11.27
N SER A 257 -42.43 -16.08 12.50
CA SER A 257 -42.90 -14.76 12.93
C SER A 257 -41.85 -14.00 13.76
N SER A 258 -41.79 -12.68 13.54
CA SER A 258 -41.02 -11.74 14.35
C SER A 258 -41.79 -11.21 15.57
N LYS A 259 -43.12 -11.44 15.66
CA LYS A 259 -43.96 -10.92 16.76
C LYS A 259 -43.54 -11.53 18.11
N GLY A 260 -43.38 -10.67 19.12
CA GLY A 260 -42.97 -11.06 20.47
C GLY A 260 -41.47 -11.23 20.68
N ARG A 261 -40.62 -10.74 19.76
CA ARG A 261 -39.16 -10.72 19.91
C ARG A 261 -38.66 -9.27 19.94
N ASP A 262 -37.67 -8.98 20.79
CA ASP A 262 -36.98 -7.67 20.87
C ASP A 262 -35.99 -7.46 19.69
N ILE A 263 -36.44 -7.72 18.46
CA ILE A 263 -35.62 -7.63 17.24
C ILE A 263 -36.48 -7.05 16.12
N THR A 264 -35.89 -6.16 15.32
CA THR A 264 -36.54 -5.61 14.13
C THR A 264 -36.85 -6.72 13.11
N HIS A 265 -37.93 -6.57 12.34
CA HIS A 265 -38.30 -7.58 11.33
C HIS A 265 -37.16 -7.80 10.30
N MET A 266 -36.44 -6.74 9.95
CA MET A 266 -35.29 -6.80 9.03
C MET A 266 -34.14 -7.63 9.58
N ASP A 267 -33.75 -7.41 10.83
CA ASP A 267 -32.71 -8.23 11.46
C ASP A 267 -33.14 -9.69 11.57
N PHE A 268 -34.44 -9.94 11.81
CA PHE A 268 -34.99 -11.29 11.86
C PHE A 268 -34.83 -12.04 10.53
N ILE A 269 -35.24 -11.46 9.41
CA ILE A 269 -35.15 -12.14 8.09
C ILE A 269 -33.70 -12.34 7.64
N ILE A 270 -32.80 -11.41 7.97
CA ILE A 270 -31.37 -11.55 7.64
C ILE A 270 -30.76 -12.70 8.44
N ASN A 271 -31.00 -12.76 9.76
CA ASN A 271 -30.54 -13.86 10.61
C ASN A 271 -31.05 -15.23 10.13
N LEU A 272 -32.28 -15.30 9.64
CA LEU A 272 -32.87 -16.53 9.08
C LEU A 272 -32.07 -17.05 7.86
N SER A 273 -31.59 -16.12 7.04
CA SER A 273 -30.88 -16.40 5.78
C SER A 273 -29.37 -16.66 5.94
N VAL A 274 -28.80 -16.51 7.14
CA VAL A 274 -27.37 -16.72 7.39
C VAL A 274 -27.09 -18.19 7.78
N LYS A 275 -26.02 -18.74 7.21
CA LYS A 275 -25.48 -20.06 7.57
C LYS A 275 -24.63 -19.93 8.82
N ASP A 276 -24.95 -20.70 9.86
CA ASP A 276 -24.20 -20.70 11.12
C ASP A 276 -23.11 -21.78 11.08
N THR A 277 -21.84 -21.37 11.08
CA THR A 277 -20.69 -22.28 11.04
C THR A 277 -20.04 -22.48 12.41
N SER A 278 -20.72 -22.13 13.51
CA SER A 278 -20.17 -22.26 14.86
C SER A 278 -20.01 -23.71 15.32
N THR A 279 -20.95 -24.59 14.98
CA THR A 279 -20.89 -26.04 15.22
C THR A 279 -21.39 -26.80 14.00
N LYS A 280 -20.89 -28.03 13.78
CA LYS A 280 -21.28 -28.87 12.64
C LYS A 280 -22.79 -29.14 12.60
N GLU A 281 -23.40 -29.40 13.75
CA GLU A 281 -24.84 -29.62 13.88
C GLU A 281 -25.66 -28.37 13.48
N ARG A 282 -25.24 -27.18 13.94
CA ARG A 282 -25.87 -25.91 13.56
C ARG A 282 -25.64 -25.58 12.09
N GLU A 283 -24.50 -25.99 11.54
CA GLU A 283 -24.19 -25.83 10.13
C GLU A 283 -25.13 -26.64 9.25
N GLU A 284 -25.33 -27.92 9.55
CA GLU A 284 -26.24 -28.80 8.83
C GLU A 284 -27.70 -28.33 8.95
N ALA A 285 -28.12 -27.95 10.16
CA ALA A 285 -29.46 -27.42 10.41
C ALA A 285 -29.72 -26.09 9.67
N SER A 286 -28.75 -25.17 9.66
CA SER A 286 -28.90 -23.90 8.95
C SER A 286 -28.85 -24.05 7.44
N GLU A 287 -28.06 -24.99 6.91
CA GLU A 287 -28.04 -25.32 5.48
C GLU A 287 -29.39 -25.90 5.02
N HIS A 288 -29.98 -26.81 5.81
CA HIS A 288 -31.30 -27.38 5.52
C HIS A 288 -32.37 -26.27 5.47
N ARG A 289 -32.40 -25.40 6.48
CA ARG A 289 -33.29 -24.23 6.54
C ARG A 289 -33.18 -23.34 5.30
N ILE A 290 -31.95 -23.02 4.88
CA ILE A 290 -31.71 -22.18 3.70
C ILE A 290 -32.24 -22.84 2.42
N GLN A 291 -32.09 -24.17 2.28
CA GLN A 291 -32.61 -24.90 1.13
C GLN A 291 -34.14 -24.88 1.07
N GLU A 292 -34.81 -25.07 2.21
CA GLU A 292 -36.27 -24.99 2.30
C GLU A 292 -36.78 -23.61 1.91
N LEU A 293 -36.19 -22.56 2.49
CA LEU A 293 -36.57 -21.18 2.20
C LEU A 293 -36.39 -20.82 0.71
N SER A 294 -35.28 -21.26 0.10
CA SER A 294 -35.03 -21.00 -1.32
C SER A 294 -36.01 -21.76 -2.23
N ARG A 295 -36.40 -22.99 -1.88
CA ARG A 295 -37.43 -23.74 -2.62
C ARG A 295 -38.80 -23.10 -2.47
N ALA A 296 -39.17 -22.69 -1.25
CA ALA A 296 -40.44 -22.03 -0.98
C ALA A 296 -40.58 -20.73 -1.78
N TRP A 297 -39.52 -19.92 -1.84
CA TRP A 297 -39.51 -18.70 -2.64
C TRP A 297 -39.73 -18.97 -4.13
N LYS A 298 -39.04 -19.98 -4.70
CA LYS A 298 -39.22 -20.34 -6.12
C LYS A 298 -40.65 -20.72 -6.46
N GLN A 299 -41.38 -21.33 -5.53
CA GLN A 299 -42.79 -21.69 -5.73
C GLN A 299 -43.74 -20.48 -5.55
N HIS A 300 -43.38 -19.55 -4.67
CA HIS A 300 -44.17 -18.36 -4.39
C HIS A 300 -44.01 -17.25 -5.45
N GLN A 301 -42.88 -17.24 -6.16
CA GLN A 301 -42.51 -16.14 -7.04
C GLN A 301 -43.41 -16.04 -8.28
N GLN A 302 -44.04 -14.89 -8.47
CA GLN A 302 -44.74 -14.51 -9.70
C GLN A 302 -43.85 -13.59 -10.53
N LEU A 303 -43.40 -14.05 -11.69
CA LEU A 303 -42.50 -13.31 -12.58
C LEU A 303 -43.27 -12.83 -13.81
N LYS A 304 -42.89 -11.66 -14.35
CA LYS A 304 -43.40 -11.20 -15.65
C LYS A 304 -42.99 -12.22 -16.74
N PRO A 305 -43.90 -12.65 -17.63
CA PRO A 305 -43.54 -13.51 -18.76
C PRO A 305 -42.59 -12.76 -19.70
N ILE A 306 -41.51 -13.43 -20.13
CA ILE A 306 -40.55 -12.88 -21.09
C ILE A 306 -40.72 -13.64 -22.41
N ASP A 307 -41.23 -12.96 -23.43
CA ASP A 307 -41.31 -13.49 -24.80
C ASP A 307 -39.89 -13.55 -25.38
N SER A 308 -39.33 -14.77 -25.45
CA SER A 308 -37.95 -15.09 -25.85
C SER A 308 -36.85 -14.50 -24.92
N PRO A 309 -36.31 -15.28 -23.96
CA PRO A 309 -35.25 -14.79 -23.09
C PRO A 309 -33.96 -14.55 -23.90
N PRO A 310 -33.40 -13.32 -23.91
CA PRO A 310 -32.14 -13.07 -24.60
C PRO A 310 -31.03 -13.89 -23.94
N THR A 311 -30.12 -14.46 -24.73
CA THR A 311 -28.91 -15.08 -24.16
C THR A 311 -28.12 -14.04 -23.38
N LEU A 312 -27.49 -14.45 -22.28
CA LEU A 312 -26.69 -13.56 -21.44
C LEU A 312 -25.68 -12.75 -22.29
N GLU A 313 -25.02 -13.37 -23.26
CA GLU A 313 -24.12 -12.70 -24.22
C GLU A 313 -24.76 -11.55 -25.01
N THR A 314 -26.05 -11.64 -25.34
CA THR A 314 -26.78 -10.60 -26.07
C THR A 314 -27.15 -9.45 -25.13
N SER A 315 -27.59 -9.77 -23.91
CA SER A 315 -27.81 -8.76 -22.85
C SER A 315 -26.53 -8.01 -22.45
N LEU A 316 -25.38 -8.70 -22.60
CA LEU A 316 -24.03 -8.16 -22.37
C LEU A 316 -23.56 -7.19 -23.47
N LYS A 317 -24.24 -7.12 -24.61
CA LYS A 317 -23.94 -6.14 -25.68
C LYS A 317 -24.74 -4.83 -25.55
N LEU A 318 -25.71 -4.76 -24.63
CA LEU A 318 -26.61 -3.61 -24.44
C LEU A 318 -25.95 -2.39 -23.76
N PHE A 319 -24.76 -2.57 -23.20
CA PHE A 319 -23.98 -1.50 -22.59
C PHE A 319 -22.81 -1.16 -23.50
N LYS A 320 -22.77 0.08 -24.00
CA LYS A 320 -21.63 0.60 -24.74
C LYS A 320 -20.67 1.25 -23.74
N LYS A 321 -19.36 1.20 -24.03
CA LYS A 321 -18.40 2.10 -23.39
C LYS A 321 -18.90 3.54 -23.55
N HIS A 322 -18.81 4.32 -22.47
CA HIS A 322 -19.24 5.72 -22.35
C HIS A 322 -18.91 6.56 -23.59
N TYR A 323 -19.67 7.65 -23.81
CA TYR A 323 -19.42 8.59 -24.91
C TYR A 323 -17.94 9.00 -24.93
N PRO A 324 -17.18 8.66 -25.98
CA PRO A 324 -15.80 9.09 -26.05
C PRO A 324 -15.80 10.62 -26.20
N ILE A 325 -15.26 11.31 -25.19
CA ILE A 325 -14.97 12.73 -25.33
C ILE A 325 -13.95 12.93 -26.46
N SER A 326 -13.94 14.11 -27.08
CA SER A 326 -12.93 14.43 -28.07
C SER A 326 -11.54 14.27 -27.44
N PHE A 327 -10.66 13.56 -28.15
CA PHE A 327 -9.29 13.31 -27.72
C PHE A 327 -8.55 14.61 -27.33
N TRP A 328 -8.79 15.70 -28.05
CA TRP A 328 -8.20 17.01 -27.72
C TRP A 328 -8.67 17.57 -26.37
N ARG A 329 -9.96 17.42 -26.07
CA ARG A 329 -10.51 17.85 -24.78
C ARG A 329 -9.95 16.98 -23.65
N GLU A 330 -9.89 15.67 -23.86
CA GLU A 330 -9.26 14.73 -22.93
C GLU A 330 -7.81 15.15 -22.62
N LEU A 331 -7.01 15.38 -23.66
CA LEU A 331 -5.62 15.83 -23.53
C LEU A 331 -5.51 17.12 -22.71
N VAL A 332 -6.29 18.16 -23.04
CA VAL A 332 -6.22 19.44 -22.33
C VAL A 332 -6.57 19.30 -20.85
N VAL A 333 -7.63 18.54 -20.55
CA VAL A 333 -8.11 18.33 -19.17
C VAL A 333 -7.08 17.55 -18.36
N LEU A 334 -6.58 16.44 -18.91
CA LEU A 334 -5.58 15.61 -18.24
C LEU A 334 -4.25 16.35 -18.08
N THR A 335 -3.81 17.12 -19.10
CA THR A 335 -2.59 17.93 -19.03
C THR A 335 -2.69 18.99 -17.94
N LYS A 336 -3.81 19.71 -17.87
CA LYS A 336 -4.07 20.70 -16.83
C LYS A 336 -4.09 20.06 -15.43
N ARG A 337 -4.74 18.89 -15.29
CA ARG A 337 -4.77 18.12 -14.05
C ARG A 337 -3.36 17.73 -13.61
N THR A 338 -2.58 17.13 -14.51
CA THR A 338 -1.21 16.71 -14.22
C THR A 338 -0.32 17.89 -13.84
N ALA A 339 -0.37 19.00 -14.57
CA ALA A 339 0.40 20.19 -14.24
C ALA A 339 0.03 20.75 -12.85
N LEU A 340 -1.25 20.81 -12.51
CA LEU A 340 -1.72 21.28 -11.20
C LEU A 340 -1.23 20.37 -10.06
N LEU A 341 -1.32 19.04 -10.23
CA LEU A 341 -0.83 18.07 -9.25
C LEU A 341 0.68 18.22 -9.02
N THR A 342 1.45 18.33 -10.11
CA THR A 342 2.91 18.52 -10.04
C THR A 342 3.29 19.82 -9.34
N VAL A 343 2.58 20.93 -9.59
CA VAL A 343 2.84 22.22 -8.91
C VAL A 343 2.49 22.17 -7.42
N ARG A 344 1.46 21.41 -7.04
CA ARG A 344 1.02 21.28 -5.64
C ARG A 344 1.87 20.32 -4.84
N ASP A 345 2.45 19.31 -5.46
CA ASP A 345 3.46 18.45 -4.84
C ASP A 345 4.83 19.16 -4.80
N LYS A 346 4.88 20.28 -4.06
CA LYS A 346 6.07 21.12 -3.95
C LYS A 346 7.27 20.34 -3.41
N SER A 347 7.05 19.38 -2.52
CA SER A 347 8.14 18.59 -1.94
C SER A 347 8.85 17.78 -3.02
N SER A 348 8.09 17.01 -3.81
CA SER A 348 8.64 16.19 -4.89
C SER A 348 9.23 17.05 -6.01
N LEU A 349 8.53 18.12 -6.41
CA LEU A 349 8.98 18.99 -7.50
C LEU A 349 10.27 19.73 -7.15
N LEU A 350 10.35 20.30 -5.94
CA LEU A 350 11.56 20.96 -5.45
C LEU A 350 12.68 19.95 -5.23
N SER A 351 12.40 18.77 -4.66
CA SER A 351 13.44 17.76 -4.46
C SER A 351 14.03 17.27 -5.78
N LEU A 352 13.21 17.13 -6.81
CA LEU A 352 13.67 16.72 -8.13
C LEU A 352 14.52 17.81 -8.78
N ASN A 353 13.99 19.02 -8.95
CA ASN A 353 14.70 20.10 -9.64
C ASN A 353 15.91 20.64 -8.87
N LEU A 354 15.76 20.91 -7.56
CA LEU A 354 16.90 21.35 -6.73
C LEU A 354 17.90 20.21 -6.54
N GLY A 355 17.45 18.96 -6.45
CA GLY A 355 18.32 17.80 -6.40
C GLY A 355 19.20 17.69 -7.63
N MET A 356 18.64 17.92 -8.83
CA MET A 356 19.41 17.93 -10.08
C MET A 356 20.37 19.12 -10.19
N ALA A 357 19.97 20.32 -9.75
CA ALA A 357 20.87 21.47 -9.69
C ALA A 357 22.02 21.23 -8.71
N PHE A 358 21.73 20.69 -7.53
CA PHE A 358 22.72 20.29 -6.53
C PHE A 358 23.67 19.23 -7.09
N LEU A 359 23.15 18.20 -7.77
CA LEU A 359 23.97 17.16 -8.37
C LEU A 359 24.83 17.70 -9.52
N GLY A 360 24.31 18.63 -10.32
CA GLY A 360 25.10 19.37 -11.32
C GLY A 360 26.26 20.14 -10.68
N ALA A 361 26.03 20.80 -9.54
CA ALA A 361 27.08 21.53 -8.82
C ALA A 361 28.11 20.60 -8.18
N VAL A 362 27.66 19.51 -7.54
CA VAL A 362 28.55 18.54 -6.87
C VAL A 362 29.40 17.78 -7.88
N THR A 363 28.79 17.25 -8.95
CA THR A 363 29.55 16.59 -10.02
C THR A 363 30.43 17.61 -10.74
N GLY A 364 29.92 18.82 -11.01
CA GLY A 364 30.68 19.95 -11.55
C GLY A 364 31.94 20.27 -10.74
N TRP A 365 31.83 20.27 -9.41
CA TRP A 365 32.97 20.48 -8.52
C TRP A 365 33.93 19.28 -8.54
N MET A 366 33.39 18.06 -8.55
CA MET A 366 34.20 16.83 -8.61
C MET A 366 35.05 16.72 -9.89
N PHE A 367 34.55 17.24 -11.02
CA PHE A 367 35.23 17.30 -12.31
C PHE A 367 35.62 18.73 -12.71
N TYR A 368 35.94 19.57 -11.73
CA TYR A 368 36.17 20.99 -11.99
C TYR A 368 37.39 21.22 -12.89
N LYS A 369 37.15 21.76 -14.08
CA LYS A 369 38.13 22.14 -15.12
C LYS A 369 39.38 21.24 -15.15
N PRO A 370 39.28 20.00 -15.65
CA PRO A 370 40.42 19.11 -15.76
C PRO A 370 41.52 19.69 -16.66
N GLY A 371 42.76 19.29 -16.42
CA GLY A 371 43.92 19.67 -17.24
C GLY A 371 43.76 19.34 -18.72
N LEU A 372 44.68 19.84 -19.55
CA LEU A 372 44.74 19.57 -20.99
C LEU A 372 45.66 18.38 -21.33
N ASP A 373 46.11 17.66 -20.31
CA ASP A 373 46.93 16.45 -20.38
C ASP A 373 46.08 15.17 -20.56
N LEU A 374 46.71 14.01 -20.79
CA LEU A 374 46.02 12.73 -20.98
C LEU A 374 45.07 12.36 -19.82
N ALA A 375 45.46 12.63 -18.58
CA ALA A 375 44.58 12.41 -17.43
C ALA A 375 43.38 13.38 -17.43
N GLY A 376 43.58 14.61 -17.92
CA GLY A 376 42.54 15.61 -18.13
C GLY A 376 41.56 15.23 -19.24
N VAL A 377 42.04 14.74 -20.39
CA VAL A 377 41.21 14.20 -21.49
C VAL A 377 40.34 13.06 -21.00
N ARG A 378 40.91 12.08 -20.30
CA ARG A 378 40.14 10.98 -19.70
C ARG A 378 39.08 11.52 -18.73
N THR A 379 39.45 12.45 -17.85
CA THR A 379 38.54 13.04 -16.85
C THR A 379 37.38 13.80 -17.53
N ARG A 380 37.60 14.46 -18.68
CA ARG A 380 36.55 15.11 -19.48
C ARG A 380 35.65 14.09 -20.18
N THR A 381 36.20 13.02 -20.73
CA THR A 381 35.39 11.92 -21.29
C THR A 381 34.51 11.29 -20.21
N SER A 382 35.07 11.06 -19.01
CA SER A 382 34.31 10.57 -17.84
C SER A 382 33.17 11.52 -17.46
N SER A 383 33.39 12.85 -17.48
CA SER A 383 32.36 13.81 -17.07
C SER A 383 31.18 13.86 -18.05
N ILE A 384 31.43 13.65 -19.35
CA ILE A 384 30.38 13.48 -20.36
C ILE A 384 29.56 12.20 -20.09
N TYR A 385 30.23 11.10 -19.75
CA TYR A 385 29.56 9.85 -19.39
C TYR A 385 28.69 10.00 -18.11
N VAL A 386 29.23 10.67 -17.09
CA VAL A 386 28.54 10.97 -15.82
C VAL A 386 27.24 11.73 -16.06
N MET A 387 27.21 12.66 -17.01
CA MET A 387 25.98 13.36 -17.38
C MET A 387 24.88 12.40 -17.84
N LEU A 388 25.23 11.40 -18.65
CA LEU A 388 24.26 10.42 -19.16
C LEU A 388 23.65 9.59 -18.03
N GLU A 389 24.47 9.10 -17.10
CA GLU A 389 23.96 8.35 -15.95
C GLU A 389 23.03 9.19 -15.08
N VAL A 390 23.46 10.40 -14.73
CA VAL A 390 22.71 11.29 -13.83
C VAL A 390 21.38 11.70 -14.46
N VAL A 391 21.41 12.22 -15.68
CA VAL A 391 20.22 12.79 -16.34
C VAL A 391 19.35 11.69 -16.96
N GLY A 392 19.93 10.58 -17.38
CA GLY A 392 19.22 9.47 -18.03
C GLY A 392 18.53 8.50 -17.09
N PHE A 393 18.99 8.34 -15.84
CA PHE A 393 18.46 7.31 -14.93
C PHE A 393 17.81 7.80 -13.65
N CYS A 394 18.33 8.85 -13.00
CA CYS A 394 17.69 9.37 -11.79
C CYS A 394 16.22 9.78 -12.03
N PRO A 395 15.90 10.57 -13.09
CA PRO A 395 14.52 10.91 -13.41
C PRO A 395 13.68 9.69 -13.84
N LEU A 396 14.29 8.74 -14.56
CA LEU A 396 13.63 7.52 -15.04
C LEU A 396 13.09 6.68 -13.87
N TYR A 397 13.92 6.42 -12.85
CA TYR A 397 13.48 5.63 -11.69
C TYR A 397 12.38 6.34 -10.91
N PHE A 398 12.52 7.66 -10.73
CA PHE A 398 11.54 8.49 -10.04
C PHE A 398 10.17 8.46 -10.73
N GLU A 399 10.13 8.43 -12.06
CA GLU A 399 8.88 8.30 -12.80
C GLU A 399 8.24 6.92 -12.62
N VAL A 400 9.03 5.84 -12.57
CA VAL A 400 8.51 4.48 -12.29
C VAL A 400 7.87 4.40 -10.89
N GLU A 401 8.54 4.94 -9.87
CA GLU A 401 8.04 4.96 -8.48
C GLU A 401 6.73 5.75 -8.37
N ARG A 402 6.67 6.95 -8.97
CA ARG A 402 5.47 7.79 -8.96
C ARG A 402 4.26 7.16 -9.67
N LEU A 403 4.50 6.45 -10.77
CA LEU A 403 3.44 5.74 -11.50
C LEU A 403 2.83 4.61 -10.66
N TRP A 404 3.65 3.85 -9.92
CA TRP A 404 3.18 2.76 -9.07
C TRP A 404 2.58 3.22 -7.74
N SER A 405 2.99 4.37 -7.21
CA SER A 405 2.46 4.89 -5.94
C SER A 405 1.04 5.43 -6.08
N THR A 406 0.74 6.19 -7.15
CA THR A 406 -0.54 6.91 -7.29
C THR A 406 -1.03 7.03 -8.73
N ASP A 407 -0.30 7.78 -9.56
CA ASP A 407 -0.78 8.28 -10.85
C ASP A 407 -1.20 7.15 -11.81
N GLY A 408 -0.36 6.13 -11.94
CA GLY A 408 -0.58 5.01 -12.86
C GLY A 408 -1.70 4.09 -12.39
N VAL A 409 -1.78 3.82 -11.08
CA VAL A 409 -2.85 3.00 -10.50
C VAL A 409 -4.21 3.69 -10.66
N PHE A 410 -4.26 5.01 -10.44
CA PHE A 410 -5.48 5.80 -10.65
C PHE A 410 -5.89 5.84 -12.13
N PHE A 411 -4.92 5.99 -13.05
CA PHE A 411 -5.16 5.88 -14.49
C PHE A 411 -5.73 4.52 -14.89
N LEU A 412 -5.15 3.41 -14.42
CA LEU A 412 -5.64 2.07 -14.74
C LEU A 412 -7.10 1.88 -14.31
N ARG A 413 -7.50 2.51 -13.19
CA ARG A 413 -8.90 2.57 -12.75
C ARG A 413 -9.76 3.37 -13.72
N GLU A 414 -9.41 4.62 -14.03
CA GLU A 414 -10.16 5.47 -14.97
C GLU A 414 -10.28 4.84 -16.37
N TYR A 415 -9.23 4.15 -16.83
CA TYR A 415 -9.22 3.38 -18.06
C TYR A 415 -10.17 2.17 -17.98
N SER A 416 -10.21 1.45 -16.85
CA SER A 416 -11.15 0.34 -16.65
C SER A 416 -12.62 0.78 -16.64
N GLU A 417 -12.89 2.02 -16.23
CA GLU A 417 -14.21 2.66 -16.27
C GLU A 417 -14.56 3.22 -17.68
N GLY A 418 -13.56 3.35 -18.57
CA GLY A 418 -13.74 3.77 -19.96
C GLY A 418 -13.79 5.28 -20.17
N TYR A 419 -13.34 6.09 -19.22
CA TYR A 419 -13.36 7.56 -19.32
C TYR A 419 -12.07 8.19 -19.85
N VAL A 420 -10.96 7.47 -19.72
CA VAL A 420 -9.63 7.93 -20.15
C VAL A 420 -9.09 6.92 -21.15
N SER A 421 -8.49 7.42 -22.22
CA SER A 421 -7.80 6.63 -23.23
C SER A 421 -6.33 6.45 -22.87
N ILE A 422 -5.76 5.33 -23.30
CA ILE A 422 -4.31 5.08 -23.16
C ILE A 422 -3.48 6.19 -23.83
N PRO A 423 -3.67 6.53 -25.13
CA PRO A 423 -2.89 7.60 -25.75
C PRO A 423 -3.11 8.96 -25.07
N GLY A 424 -4.32 9.22 -24.56
CA GLY A 424 -4.64 10.46 -23.84
C GLY A 424 -3.78 10.61 -22.60
N PHE A 425 -3.73 9.58 -21.76
CA PHE A 425 -2.88 9.56 -20.56
C PHE A 425 -1.39 9.71 -20.87
N VAL A 426 -0.88 8.97 -21.87
CA VAL A 426 0.55 8.99 -22.22
C VAL A 426 0.99 10.39 -22.67
N ILE A 427 0.24 10.99 -23.61
CA ILE A 427 0.59 12.29 -24.18
C ILE A 427 0.34 13.41 -23.17
N SER A 428 -0.82 13.41 -22.50
CA SER A 428 -1.19 14.48 -21.57
C SER A 428 -0.21 14.59 -20.41
N ARG A 429 0.31 13.45 -19.94
CA ARG A 429 1.28 13.38 -18.85
C ARG A 429 2.61 14.02 -19.23
N ARG A 430 3.09 13.79 -20.45
CA ARG A 430 4.32 14.43 -20.95
C ARG A 430 4.13 15.92 -21.13
N LEU A 431 3.02 16.34 -21.75
CA LEU A 431 2.71 17.77 -21.92
C LEU A 431 2.58 18.50 -20.57
N GLY A 432 1.93 17.88 -19.57
CA GLY A 432 1.72 18.49 -18.26
C GLY A 432 2.99 18.65 -17.42
N LYS A 433 4.02 17.86 -17.73
CA LYS A 433 5.31 17.85 -17.02
C LYS A 433 6.45 18.51 -17.77
N LEU A 434 6.31 18.74 -19.08
CA LEU A 434 7.36 19.22 -19.96
C LEU A 434 8.10 20.45 -19.42
N PHE A 435 7.35 21.49 -19.04
CA PHE A 435 7.93 22.76 -18.55
C PHE A 435 8.21 22.79 -17.04
N LEU A 436 7.77 21.77 -16.29
CA LEU A 436 7.93 21.71 -14.83
C LEU A 436 9.06 20.77 -14.40
N GLU A 437 9.25 19.68 -15.14
CA GLU A 437 10.22 18.62 -14.84
C GLU A 437 11.16 18.41 -16.04
N ASP A 438 10.64 18.06 -17.23
CA ASP A 438 11.47 17.52 -18.30
C ASP A 438 12.52 18.52 -18.83
N VAL A 439 12.12 19.76 -19.11
CA VAL A 439 13.03 20.83 -19.58
C VAL A 439 13.90 21.39 -18.44
N PRO A 440 13.34 21.78 -17.26
CA PRO A 440 14.15 22.33 -16.17
C PRO A 440 15.28 21.39 -15.71
N ILE A 441 15.04 20.08 -15.63
CA ILE A 441 16.07 19.11 -15.22
C ILE A 441 17.29 19.17 -16.15
N GLY A 442 17.05 19.08 -17.47
CA GLY A 442 18.13 19.11 -18.46
C GLY A 442 18.86 20.45 -18.49
N VAL A 443 18.13 21.56 -18.37
CA VAL A 443 18.71 22.92 -18.37
C VAL A 443 19.51 23.20 -17.10
N LEU A 444 18.96 22.90 -15.91
CA LEU A 444 19.60 23.16 -14.62
C LEU A 444 20.89 22.35 -14.48
N PHE A 445 20.82 21.03 -14.67
CA PHE A 445 22.01 20.17 -14.60
C PHE A 445 22.99 20.54 -15.71
N GLY A 446 22.51 20.68 -16.96
CA GLY A 446 23.35 20.92 -18.12
C GLY A 446 24.10 22.25 -18.04
N SER A 447 23.43 23.34 -17.63
CA SER A 447 24.06 24.66 -17.54
C SER A 447 25.15 24.70 -16.49
N ILE A 448 24.91 24.10 -15.32
CA ILE A 448 25.90 24.06 -14.23
C ILE A 448 27.08 23.16 -14.62
N SER A 449 26.79 21.94 -15.06
CA SER A 449 27.83 20.94 -15.37
C SER A 449 28.74 21.39 -16.51
N TYR A 450 28.21 21.97 -17.59
CA TYR A 450 29.00 22.37 -18.76
C TYR A 450 30.14 23.33 -18.41
N PHE A 451 29.82 24.42 -17.71
CA PHE A 451 30.81 25.45 -17.35
C PHE A 451 31.76 24.98 -16.25
N MET A 452 31.29 24.16 -15.31
CA MET A 452 32.13 23.63 -14.23
C MET A 452 33.09 22.55 -14.73
N TYR A 453 32.65 21.66 -15.63
CA TYR A 453 33.51 20.66 -16.28
C TYR A 453 34.58 21.31 -17.16
N GLY A 454 34.39 22.56 -17.60
CA GLY A 454 35.31 23.24 -18.51
C GLY A 454 35.30 22.61 -19.90
N LEU A 455 34.12 22.25 -20.41
CA LEU A 455 33.93 21.75 -21.77
C LEU A 455 34.22 22.86 -22.80
N ARG A 456 34.31 22.48 -24.08
CA ARG A 456 34.76 23.35 -25.18
C ARG A 456 34.00 24.70 -25.21
N GLY A 457 34.72 25.81 -25.39
CA GLY A 457 34.09 27.13 -25.52
C GLY A 457 33.35 27.32 -26.85
N GLY A 458 32.13 27.87 -26.81
CA GLY A 458 31.35 28.25 -28.00
C GLY A 458 29.84 28.05 -27.81
N GLY A 459 29.03 28.98 -28.32
CA GLY A 459 27.58 28.96 -28.12
C GLY A 459 26.88 27.74 -28.74
N HIS A 460 27.35 27.28 -29.90
CA HIS A 460 26.79 26.10 -30.57
C HIS A 460 27.15 24.79 -29.86
N TYR A 461 28.39 24.64 -29.36
CA TYR A 461 28.79 23.46 -28.57
C TYR A 461 27.96 23.33 -27.28
N PHE A 462 27.70 24.46 -26.61
CA PHE A 462 26.83 24.52 -25.44
C PHE A 462 25.38 24.15 -25.77
N GLY A 463 24.83 24.73 -26.86
CA GLY A 463 23.47 24.43 -27.30
C GLY A 463 23.24 22.95 -27.61
N ILE A 464 24.22 22.29 -28.25
CA ILE A 464 24.17 20.85 -28.53
C ILE A 464 24.18 20.04 -27.23
N TYR A 465 25.07 20.36 -26.28
CA TYR A 465 25.14 19.69 -24.98
C TYR A 465 23.81 19.76 -24.21
N ILE A 466 23.23 20.96 -24.10
CA ILE A 466 21.92 21.15 -23.44
C ILE A 466 20.81 20.39 -24.16
N THR A 467 20.80 20.39 -25.49
CA THR A 467 19.80 19.68 -26.28
C THR A 467 19.85 18.17 -26.00
N VAL A 468 21.05 17.59 -25.97
CA VAL A 468 21.22 16.17 -25.63
C VAL A 468 20.82 15.89 -24.17
N CYS A 469 21.13 16.77 -23.21
CA CYS A 469 20.66 16.66 -21.82
C CYS A 469 19.13 16.61 -21.70
N ILE A 470 18.41 17.46 -22.45
CA ILE A 470 16.95 17.46 -22.43
C ILE A 470 16.41 16.19 -23.08
N LEU A 471 16.95 15.81 -24.25
CA LEU A 471 16.50 14.62 -24.98
C LEU A 471 16.72 13.33 -24.18
N ILE A 472 17.88 13.17 -23.54
CA ILE A 472 18.18 11.97 -22.75
C ILE A 472 17.24 11.85 -21.55
N ASN A 473 16.92 12.96 -20.89
CA ASN A 473 15.92 12.99 -19.81
C ASN A 473 14.53 12.58 -20.35
N MET A 474 14.11 13.13 -21.49
CA MET A 474 12.81 12.82 -22.09
C MET A 474 12.69 11.35 -22.52
N VAL A 475 13.73 10.80 -23.16
CA VAL A 475 13.82 9.36 -23.49
C VAL A 475 13.79 8.52 -22.22
N GLY A 476 14.47 8.98 -21.16
CA GLY A 476 14.46 8.31 -19.87
C GLY A 476 13.06 8.23 -19.26
N MET A 477 12.35 9.35 -19.20
CA MET A 477 10.95 9.41 -18.74
C MET A 477 10.00 8.54 -19.58
N ALA A 478 10.19 8.50 -20.90
CA ALA A 478 9.42 7.63 -21.79
C ALA A 478 9.66 6.14 -21.50
N THR A 479 10.91 5.78 -21.21
CA THR A 479 11.31 4.43 -20.82
C THR A 479 10.70 4.03 -19.47
N GLY A 480 10.65 4.96 -18.50
CA GLY A 480 9.98 4.73 -17.21
C GLY A 480 8.49 4.38 -17.36
N LEU A 481 7.79 5.07 -18.27
CA LEU A 481 6.40 4.76 -18.60
C LEU A 481 6.25 3.39 -19.28
N LEU A 482 7.18 3.01 -20.15
CA LEU A 482 7.21 1.69 -20.77
C LEU A 482 7.36 0.58 -19.73
N ILE A 483 8.27 0.77 -18.76
CA ILE A 483 8.49 -0.17 -17.65
C ILE A 483 7.20 -0.36 -16.85
N PHE A 484 6.48 0.72 -16.54
CA PHE A 484 5.19 0.66 -15.86
C PHE A 484 4.13 -0.09 -16.70
N ALA A 485 4.08 0.16 -18.02
CA ALA A 485 3.11 -0.48 -18.90
C ALA A 485 3.28 -2.02 -18.96
N VAL A 486 4.53 -2.49 -19.03
CA VAL A 486 4.89 -3.92 -19.16
C VAL A 486 4.84 -4.66 -17.82
N SER A 487 5.09 -3.96 -16.70
CA SER A 487 5.25 -4.62 -15.40
C SER A 487 3.92 -4.81 -14.66
N PRO A 488 3.71 -5.96 -13.98
CA PRO A 488 2.48 -6.22 -13.21
C PRO A 488 2.48 -5.56 -11.84
N ASP A 489 3.66 -5.33 -11.24
CA ASP A 489 3.85 -4.66 -9.95
C ASP A 489 5.16 -3.86 -9.91
N PHE A 490 5.37 -3.10 -8.83
CA PHE A 490 6.56 -2.27 -8.61
C PHE A 490 7.86 -3.08 -8.49
N VAL A 491 7.80 -4.28 -7.90
CA VAL A 491 8.97 -5.12 -7.66
C VAL A 491 9.53 -5.62 -8.99
N ILE A 492 8.67 -6.17 -9.87
CA ILE A 492 9.06 -6.58 -11.21
C ILE A 492 9.47 -5.37 -12.06
N ALA A 493 8.81 -4.21 -11.90
CA ALA A 493 9.23 -2.98 -12.57
C ALA A 493 10.67 -2.58 -12.22
N SER A 494 11.09 -2.74 -10.96
CA SER A 494 12.46 -2.48 -10.51
C SER A 494 13.49 -3.41 -11.16
N LEU A 495 13.13 -4.68 -11.40
CA LEU A 495 13.96 -5.64 -12.12
C LEU A 495 14.14 -5.25 -13.59
N VAL A 496 13.03 -4.93 -14.29
CA VAL A 496 13.06 -4.50 -15.70
C VAL A 496 13.84 -3.21 -15.85
N TYR A 497 13.64 -2.25 -14.93
CA TYR A 497 14.44 -1.04 -14.81
C TYR A 497 15.94 -1.37 -14.74
N GLY A 498 16.35 -2.26 -13.83
CA GLY A 498 17.76 -2.62 -13.64
C GLY A 498 18.37 -3.28 -14.87
N ALA A 499 17.57 -4.08 -15.58
CA ALA A 499 17.99 -4.70 -16.83
C ALA A 499 18.22 -3.68 -17.95
N ILE A 500 17.30 -2.73 -18.12
CA ILE A 500 17.44 -1.66 -19.11
C ILE A 500 18.63 -0.76 -18.75
N TYR A 501 18.73 -0.34 -17.48
CA TYR A 501 19.86 0.41 -16.96
C TYR A 501 21.19 -0.23 -17.37
N GLN A 502 21.33 -1.54 -17.10
CA GLN A 502 22.58 -2.21 -17.35
C GLN A 502 22.90 -2.35 -18.84
N LEU A 503 21.90 -2.62 -19.66
CA LEU A 503 22.10 -2.70 -21.10
C LEU A 503 22.57 -1.36 -21.67
N GLN A 504 21.93 -0.25 -21.26
CA GLN A 504 22.28 1.09 -21.70
C GLN A 504 23.69 1.48 -21.23
N ASN A 505 24.04 1.14 -19.99
CA ASN A 505 25.35 1.41 -19.43
C ASN A 505 26.46 0.63 -20.19
N SER A 506 26.36 -0.70 -20.30
CA SER A 506 27.41 -1.50 -20.95
C SER A 506 27.53 -1.25 -22.46
N ALA A 507 26.45 -0.84 -23.12
CA ALA A 507 26.42 -0.59 -24.56
C ALA A 507 26.70 0.86 -24.98
N CYS A 508 26.94 1.78 -24.03
CA CYS A 508 27.17 3.20 -24.34
C CYS A 508 28.48 3.49 -25.11
N GLY A 509 29.44 2.56 -25.10
CA GLY A 509 30.73 2.71 -25.79
C GLY A 509 31.86 3.33 -24.95
N TYR A 510 31.59 3.72 -23.69
CA TYR A 510 32.60 4.27 -22.79
C TYR A 510 33.47 3.19 -22.13
N PHE A 511 32.87 2.17 -21.49
CA PHE A 511 33.60 1.13 -20.78
C PHE A 511 34.13 0.02 -21.69
N VAL A 512 33.30 -0.43 -22.63
CA VAL A 512 33.70 -1.29 -23.73
C VAL A 512 33.62 -0.46 -24.99
N ASN A 513 34.78 -0.20 -25.56
CA ASN A 513 34.93 0.66 -26.71
C ASN A 513 34.12 0.14 -27.92
N SER A 514 33.40 1.04 -28.59
CA SER A 514 32.42 0.70 -29.65
C SER A 514 33.04 -0.08 -30.82
N LYS A 515 34.32 0.12 -31.09
CA LYS A 515 35.08 -0.56 -32.14
C LYS A 515 35.50 -1.98 -31.72
N THR A 516 35.82 -2.17 -30.44
CA THR A 516 36.37 -3.42 -29.91
C THR A 516 35.33 -4.34 -29.27
N MET A 517 34.06 -3.91 -29.16
CA MET A 517 32.94 -4.72 -28.67
C MET A 517 32.89 -6.11 -29.36
N PRO A 518 32.68 -7.20 -28.60
CA PRO A 518 32.54 -8.54 -29.15
C PRO A 518 31.42 -8.61 -30.19
N VAL A 519 31.65 -9.36 -31.28
CA VAL A 519 30.76 -9.38 -32.46
C VAL A 519 29.32 -9.76 -32.10
N TYR A 520 29.14 -10.69 -31.14
CA TYR A 520 27.83 -11.23 -30.76
C TYR A 520 26.95 -10.24 -29.97
N VAL A 521 27.54 -9.27 -29.25
CA VAL A 521 26.80 -8.19 -28.56
C VAL A 521 26.87 -6.85 -29.28
N ARG A 522 27.73 -6.71 -30.30
CA ARG A 522 27.98 -5.43 -30.97
C ARG A 522 26.72 -4.75 -31.51
N TRP A 523 25.71 -5.52 -31.94
CA TRP A 523 24.45 -4.96 -32.44
C TRP A 523 23.61 -4.28 -31.35
N LEU A 524 23.78 -4.66 -30.08
CA LEU A 524 23.04 -4.07 -28.95
C LEU A 524 23.33 -2.59 -28.76
N LYS A 525 24.50 -2.09 -29.20
CA LYS A 525 24.81 -0.66 -29.16
C LYS A 525 23.82 0.17 -29.97
N TYR A 526 23.25 -0.39 -31.04
CA TYR A 526 22.25 0.30 -31.86
C TYR A 526 20.87 0.35 -31.17
N CYS A 527 20.61 -0.54 -30.21
CA CYS A 527 19.43 -0.50 -29.35
C CYS A 527 19.62 0.41 -28.12
N ALA A 528 20.86 0.78 -27.80
CA ALA A 528 21.18 1.61 -26.65
C ALA A 528 21.13 3.09 -27.03
N TYR A 529 20.14 3.82 -26.49
CA TYR A 529 20.03 5.26 -26.70
C TYR A 529 21.21 6.02 -26.05
N PHE A 530 21.86 5.45 -25.04
CA PHE A 530 23.10 5.99 -24.45
C PHE A 530 24.25 6.06 -25.45
N TRP A 531 24.36 5.11 -26.38
CA TRP A 531 25.43 5.09 -27.38
C TRP A 531 25.36 6.30 -28.32
N TYR A 532 24.15 6.65 -28.77
CA TYR A 532 23.91 7.83 -29.60
C TYR A 532 24.16 9.13 -28.83
N ALA A 533 23.66 9.22 -27.59
CA ALA A 533 23.89 10.40 -26.75
C ALA A 533 25.38 10.61 -26.47
N PHE A 534 26.10 9.55 -26.07
CA PHE A 534 27.54 9.61 -25.82
C PHE A 534 28.34 9.96 -27.08
N GLY A 535 27.99 9.36 -28.22
CA GLY A 535 28.60 9.66 -29.52
C GLY A 535 28.42 11.12 -29.94
N ALA A 536 27.21 11.67 -29.80
CA ALA A 536 26.94 13.07 -30.11
C ALA A 536 27.77 14.04 -29.25
N LEU A 537 27.85 13.75 -27.95
CA LEU A 537 28.56 14.60 -26.99
C LEU A 537 30.08 14.54 -27.15
N THR A 538 30.62 13.34 -27.35
CA THR A 538 32.06 13.14 -27.58
C THR A 538 32.48 13.74 -28.93
N SER A 539 31.68 13.58 -29.99
CA SER A 539 31.93 14.22 -31.28
C SER A 539 31.88 15.75 -31.18
N ASN A 540 30.92 16.30 -30.43
CA ASN A 540 30.79 17.72 -30.13
C ASN A 540 32.01 18.28 -29.35
N GLN A 541 32.58 17.48 -28.45
CA GLN A 541 33.74 17.88 -27.64
C GLN A 541 35.07 17.74 -28.39
N TYR A 542 35.28 16.64 -29.13
CA TYR A 542 36.59 16.24 -29.61
C TYR A 542 36.87 16.45 -31.10
N THR A 543 35.85 16.70 -31.94
CA THR A 543 36.11 16.94 -33.37
C THR A 543 36.93 18.21 -33.54
N ASP A 544 38.12 18.08 -34.15
CA ASP A 544 39.09 19.16 -34.35
C ASP A 544 39.46 19.89 -33.05
N TRP A 545 39.57 19.12 -31.96
CA TRP A 545 40.03 19.60 -30.66
C TRP A 545 41.46 19.12 -30.40
N SER A 546 42.30 19.96 -29.77
CA SER A 546 43.69 19.64 -29.42
C SER A 546 43.96 19.91 -27.93
N GLY A 547 44.61 18.95 -27.26
CA GLY A 547 45.14 19.11 -25.90
C GLY A 547 46.53 19.76 -25.85
N ASP A 548 47.08 19.89 -24.64
CA ASP A 548 48.43 20.44 -24.43
C ASP A 548 49.45 19.29 -24.48
N CYS A 549 50.15 19.16 -25.61
CA CYS A 549 51.22 18.19 -25.75
C CYS A 549 52.52 18.72 -25.11
N PRO A 550 53.17 17.98 -24.20
CA PRO A 550 54.43 18.39 -23.56
C PRO A 550 55.68 18.02 -24.37
N TYR A 551 55.53 17.38 -25.54
CA TYR A 551 56.63 16.89 -26.38
C TYR A 551 56.80 17.76 -27.62
N ASP A 552 58.05 18.00 -28.03
CA ASP A 552 58.36 18.77 -29.25
C ASP A 552 58.15 17.95 -30.54
N ASP A 553 58.14 16.62 -30.43
CA ASP A 553 57.94 15.69 -31.55
C ASP A 553 56.43 15.44 -31.79
N PRO A 554 55.90 15.78 -32.99
CA PRO A 554 54.49 15.58 -33.33
C PRO A 554 54.00 14.14 -33.18
N GLU A 555 54.86 13.13 -33.34
CA GLU A 555 54.46 11.72 -33.21
C GLU A 555 54.02 11.35 -31.78
N TRP A 556 54.61 11.99 -30.77
CA TRP A 556 54.24 11.82 -29.36
C TRP A 556 52.98 12.60 -28.98
N CYS A 557 52.53 13.52 -29.83
CA CYS A 557 51.38 14.39 -29.58
C CYS A 557 50.05 13.82 -30.10
N ILE A 558 50.08 12.76 -30.91
CA ILE A 558 48.88 12.16 -31.51
C ILE A 558 47.86 11.74 -30.43
N GLU A 559 48.32 11.25 -29.28
CA GLU A 559 47.44 10.85 -28.16
C GLU A 559 46.66 12.04 -27.55
N PHE A 560 47.12 13.27 -27.75
CA PHE A 560 46.49 14.51 -27.24
C PHE A 560 45.47 15.11 -28.23
N GLU A 561 45.38 14.60 -29.45
CA GLU A 561 44.42 15.05 -30.45
C GLU A 561 43.04 14.42 -30.24
N GLY A 562 41.99 15.24 -30.31
CA GLY A 562 40.61 14.79 -30.16
C GLY A 562 40.15 13.84 -31.27
N ASN A 563 40.66 14.00 -32.48
CA ASN A 563 40.36 13.10 -33.61
C ASN A 563 40.93 11.69 -33.38
N TYR A 564 42.10 11.58 -32.75
CA TYR A 564 42.64 10.31 -32.29
C TYR A 564 41.74 9.69 -31.21
N GLN A 565 41.31 10.46 -30.21
CA GLN A 565 40.40 10.01 -29.15
C GLN A 565 39.06 9.47 -29.69
N LEU A 566 38.48 10.13 -30.69
CA LEU A 566 37.26 9.64 -31.37
C LEU A 566 37.51 8.31 -32.10
N SER A 567 38.66 8.19 -32.78
CA SER A 567 39.03 6.97 -33.50
C SER A 567 39.29 5.79 -32.57
N VAL A 568 39.84 6.07 -31.37
CA VAL A 568 40.00 5.11 -30.28
C VAL A 568 38.60 4.68 -29.85
N LEU A 569 37.77 5.58 -29.31
CA LEU A 569 36.42 5.27 -28.80
C LEU A 569 35.47 4.62 -29.83
N GLY A 570 35.77 4.77 -31.12
CA GLY A 570 35.02 4.17 -32.22
C GLY A 570 33.84 5.01 -32.68
N PHE A 571 33.92 6.34 -32.52
CA PHE A 571 32.89 7.29 -32.97
C PHE A 571 33.36 8.08 -34.19
N PRO A 572 32.47 8.43 -35.14
CA PRO A 572 32.83 9.23 -36.29
C PRO A 572 33.02 10.72 -35.92
N GLN A 573 33.82 11.42 -36.71
CA GLN A 573 33.98 12.87 -36.62
C GLN A 573 32.71 13.57 -37.12
N ASN A 574 32.36 14.72 -36.51
CA ASN A 574 31.15 15.51 -36.84
C ASN A 574 29.82 14.73 -36.80
N TRP A 575 29.74 13.66 -36.01
CA TRP A 575 28.57 12.78 -35.89
C TRP A 575 27.61 13.27 -34.80
N ILE A 576 26.89 14.36 -35.09
CA ILE A 576 26.02 15.03 -34.10
C ILE A 576 24.54 14.97 -34.50
N ALA A 577 24.21 15.35 -35.74
CA ALA A 577 22.82 15.49 -36.19
C ALA A 577 22.07 14.15 -36.26
N GLU A 578 22.71 13.09 -36.78
CA GLU A 578 22.12 11.76 -36.91
C GLU A 578 21.78 11.15 -35.53
N PRO A 579 22.72 11.11 -34.55
CA PRO A 579 22.39 10.64 -33.20
C PRO A 579 21.24 11.40 -32.53
N ILE A 580 21.18 12.74 -32.68
CA ILE A 580 20.08 13.55 -32.12
C ILE A 580 18.75 13.16 -32.76
N GLY A 581 18.70 12.97 -34.09
CA GLY A 581 17.51 12.48 -34.78
C GLY A 581 17.06 11.11 -34.27
N ILE A 582 17.99 10.18 -34.05
CA ILE A 582 17.70 8.84 -33.52
C ILE A 582 17.19 8.90 -32.07
N LEU A 583 17.71 9.79 -31.23
CA LEU A 583 17.18 9.99 -29.86
C LEU A 583 15.72 10.47 -29.87
N VAL A 584 15.36 11.36 -30.79
CA VAL A 584 13.96 11.78 -30.99
C VAL A 584 13.08 10.59 -31.43
N VAL A 585 13.59 9.74 -32.32
CA VAL A 585 12.89 8.51 -32.73
C VAL A 585 12.69 7.56 -31.54
N TRP A 586 13.69 7.37 -30.68
CA TRP A 586 13.55 6.57 -29.46
C TRP A 586 12.50 7.13 -28.50
N TRP A 587 12.48 8.45 -28.34
CA TRP A 587 11.49 9.12 -27.49
C TRP A 587 10.05 8.84 -27.94
N PHE A 588 9.75 9.06 -29.23
CA PHE A 588 8.45 8.71 -29.80
C PHE A 588 8.18 7.20 -29.76
N GLY A 589 9.20 6.39 -30.09
CA GLY A 589 9.13 4.93 -30.14
C GLY A 589 8.72 4.32 -28.81
N PHE A 590 9.36 4.70 -27.69
CA PHE A 590 9.00 4.17 -26.37
C PHE A 590 7.58 4.55 -25.94
N HIS A 591 7.09 5.74 -26.30
CA HIS A 591 5.69 6.09 -26.08
C HIS A 591 4.73 5.23 -26.90
N LEU A 592 5.02 4.99 -28.18
CA LEU A 592 4.21 4.10 -29.03
C LEU A 592 4.21 2.66 -28.51
N ILE A 593 5.36 2.14 -28.10
CA ILE A 593 5.48 0.80 -27.51
C ILE A 593 4.73 0.74 -26.18
N SER A 594 4.79 1.78 -25.34
CA SER A 594 4.01 1.85 -24.10
C SER A 594 2.51 1.77 -24.36
N ILE A 595 2.01 2.50 -25.37
CA ILE A 595 0.61 2.45 -25.78
C ILE A 595 0.23 1.04 -26.23
N ALA A 596 1.06 0.40 -27.07
CA ALA A 596 0.84 -0.97 -27.50
C ALA A 596 0.84 -1.97 -26.32
N ALA A 597 1.77 -1.82 -25.39
CA ALA A 597 1.88 -2.68 -24.20
C ALA A 597 0.62 -2.60 -23.32
N PHE A 598 0.07 -1.40 -23.10
CA PHE A 598 -1.19 -1.24 -22.37
C PHE A 598 -2.37 -1.93 -23.06
N TYR A 599 -2.44 -1.90 -24.40
CA TYR A 599 -3.49 -2.61 -25.13
C TYR A 599 -3.36 -4.14 -25.05
N LEU A 600 -2.13 -4.66 -24.94
CA LEU A 600 -1.87 -6.09 -24.81
C LEU A 600 -2.11 -6.61 -23.37
N ARG A 601 -2.10 -5.73 -22.37
CA ARG A 601 -2.26 -6.10 -20.96
C ARG A 601 -3.72 -6.45 -20.63
N LYS A 602 -3.98 -7.73 -20.36
CA LYS A 602 -5.27 -8.20 -19.81
C LYS A 602 -5.26 -8.06 -18.28
N ASN A 603 -5.97 -7.08 -17.74
CA ASN A 603 -6.15 -6.90 -16.31
C ASN A 603 -7.36 -7.70 -15.82
N ASP A 604 -7.19 -8.99 -15.54
CA ASP A 604 -8.23 -9.83 -14.93
C ASP A 604 -8.05 -9.92 -13.41
N ILE A 605 -9.11 -9.67 -12.66
CA ILE A 605 -9.14 -9.87 -11.21
C ILE A 605 -9.16 -11.38 -10.94
N ALA A 606 -8.02 -11.97 -10.63
CA ALA A 606 -7.93 -13.39 -10.32
C ALA A 606 -8.59 -13.69 -8.96
N MET A 607 -9.66 -14.49 -8.95
CA MET A 607 -10.23 -15.02 -7.72
C MET A 607 -9.29 -16.06 -7.09
N ALA A 608 -8.96 -15.88 -5.81
CA ALA A 608 -8.10 -16.82 -5.12
C ALA A 608 -8.80 -18.16 -4.87
N LYS A 609 -8.02 -19.23 -4.98
CA LYS A 609 -8.45 -20.60 -4.72
C LYS A 609 -8.70 -20.77 -3.22
N GLN A 610 -9.95 -21.00 -2.83
CA GLN A 610 -10.25 -21.63 -1.54
C GLN A 610 -9.75 -23.07 -1.62
N LYS A 611 -8.73 -23.43 -0.83
CA LYS A 611 -8.38 -24.84 -0.66
C LYS A 611 -9.43 -25.46 0.25
N LYS A 612 -10.07 -26.54 -0.20
CA LYS A 612 -10.87 -27.39 0.70
C LYS A 612 -9.95 -27.86 1.82
N ASN A 613 -10.38 -27.62 3.06
CA ASN A 613 -9.67 -28.06 4.25
C ASN A 613 -9.45 -29.58 4.17
N LYS A 614 -8.19 -30.03 4.24
CA LYS A 614 -7.83 -31.45 4.13
C LYS A 614 -7.79 -32.14 5.49
N PHE A 615 -7.82 -31.39 6.59
CA PHE A 615 -7.65 -31.94 7.94
C PHE A 615 -8.64 -31.29 8.91
N GLY A 616 -9.64 -32.06 9.28
CA GLY A 616 -10.75 -31.65 10.17
C GLY A 616 -11.77 -32.76 10.44
N GLY A 617 -11.37 -34.03 10.31
CA GLY A 617 -12.11 -35.18 10.78
C GLY A 617 -11.31 -35.90 11.86
N GLU A 618 -11.81 -35.84 13.09
CA GLU A 618 -11.64 -36.72 14.27
C GLU A 618 -10.25 -37.22 14.77
N ASP A 619 -9.14 -37.15 14.03
CA ASP A 619 -7.93 -37.93 14.38
C ASP A 619 -6.85 -37.22 15.24
N GLU A 620 -7.12 -36.04 15.80
CA GLU A 620 -6.18 -35.40 16.75
C GLU A 620 -6.82 -35.23 18.13
N ARG A 621 -7.10 -36.36 18.80
CA ARG A 621 -7.10 -36.41 20.27
C ARG A 621 -5.65 -36.54 20.74
N PRO A 622 -5.27 -35.92 21.87
CA PRO A 622 -3.96 -36.13 22.47
C PRO A 622 -3.77 -37.64 22.73
N LYS A 623 -2.65 -38.20 22.28
CA LYS A 623 -2.29 -39.60 22.56
C LYS A 623 -2.17 -39.79 24.07
N GLU A 624 -3.19 -40.38 24.69
CA GLU A 624 -3.11 -40.92 26.05
C GLU A 624 -2.02 -42.00 26.07
N LYS A 625 -0.95 -41.76 26.84
CA LYS A 625 -0.02 -42.82 27.24
C LYS A 625 -0.70 -43.63 28.33
N ASN A 626 -1.04 -44.88 28.01
CA ASN A 626 -1.41 -45.90 28.99
C ASN A 626 -0.38 -45.95 30.13
N LYS A 627 -0.83 -45.62 31.34
CA LYS A 627 -0.30 -46.16 32.60
C LYS A 627 -1.48 -46.49 33.50
N ASP A 628 -1.54 -47.75 33.89
CA ASP A 628 -2.60 -48.35 34.67
C ASP A 628 -2.78 -47.71 36.05
N GLY A 629 -4.05 -47.49 36.42
CA GLY A 629 -4.58 -47.63 37.78
C GLY A 629 -4.38 -46.50 38.78
N VAL A 630 -5.21 -45.44 38.71
CA VAL A 630 -5.74 -44.70 39.89
C VAL A 630 -7.11 -44.07 39.54
N SER A 631 -8.05 -44.14 40.49
CA SER A 631 -9.48 -43.73 40.49
C SER A 631 -9.87 -42.38 39.85
N PRO A 632 -11.17 -42.18 39.49
CA PRO A 632 -11.63 -41.01 38.74
C PRO A 632 -12.02 -39.87 39.69
N THR A 633 -11.22 -38.81 39.72
CA THR A 633 -11.67 -37.46 40.10
C THR A 633 -10.69 -36.43 39.57
N LYS A 634 -10.99 -35.83 38.41
CA LYS A 634 -10.67 -34.45 38.05
C LYS A 634 -11.33 -34.11 36.71
N SER A 635 -12.24 -33.14 36.76
CA SER A 635 -12.84 -32.47 35.61
C SER A 635 -11.76 -31.96 34.66
N GLU A 636 -11.95 -32.17 33.36
CA GLU A 636 -11.18 -31.54 32.29
C GLU A 636 -11.18 -30.02 32.45
N SER A 637 -10.12 -29.45 33.01
CA SER A 637 -9.87 -28.02 33.01
C SER A 637 -9.24 -27.63 31.68
N SER A 638 -9.89 -26.74 30.94
CA SER A 638 -9.35 -26.07 29.75
C SER A 638 -7.94 -25.51 30.04
N THR A 639 -6.96 -25.88 29.22
CA THR A 639 -5.53 -25.52 29.36
C THR A 639 -5.20 -24.03 29.20
N LEU A 640 -6.20 -23.15 29.07
CA LEU A 640 -6.03 -21.70 28.97
C LEU A 640 -6.36 -20.93 30.28
N GLY A 641 -6.67 -21.61 31.38
CA GLY A 641 -7.21 -20.96 32.59
C GLY A 641 -6.38 -21.11 33.85
N GLU A 642 -5.37 -20.26 34.05
CA GLU A 642 -5.09 -19.80 35.41
C GLU A 642 -6.12 -18.70 35.73
N SER A 643 -6.98 -18.95 36.73
CA SER A 643 -8.04 -18.02 37.15
C SER A 643 -7.44 -16.83 37.90
N TRP A 644 -7.01 -15.80 37.17
CA TRP A 644 -6.52 -14.54 37.74
C TRP A 644 -7.68 -13.61 38.12
N SER A 645 -7.50 -12.77 39.15
CA SER A 645 -8.52 -11.81 39.57
C SER A 645 -8.80 -10.77 38.47
N PRO A 646 -10.07 -10.53 38.11
CA PRO A 646 -10.41 -9.54 37.09
C PRO A 646 -10.16 -8.10 37.59
N VAL A 647 -9.90 -7.18 36.66
CA VAL A 647 -9.45 -5.79 36.94
C VAL A 647 -10.40 -4.76 36.33
N SER A 648 -10.92 -3.82 37.12
CA SER A 648 -11.66 -2.65 36.62
C SER A 648 -10.72 -1.46 36.41
N ILE A 649 -11.12 -0.53 35.55
CA ILE A 649 -10.37 0.70 35.25
C ILE A 649 -11.21 1.90 35.65
N HIS A 650 -10.68 2.73 36.53
CA HIS A 650 -11.25 4.02 36.91
C HIS A 650 -10.38 5.13 36.34
N VAL A 651 -11.00 6.10 35.69
CA VAL A 651 -10.35 7.26 35.09
C VAL A 651 -10.94 8.50 35.74
N SER A 652 -10.09 9.42 36.21
CA SER A 652 -10.51 10.63 36.91
C SER A 652 -9.83 11.88 36.33
N ASP A 653 -10.62 12.92 36.08
CA ASP A 653 -10.20 14.26 35.63
C ASP A 653 -9.27 14.27 34.40
N VAL A 654 -9.48 13.34 33.45
CA VAL A 654 -8.62 13.25 32.28
C VAL A 654 -8.93 14.36 31.27
N THR A 655 -7.96 15.24 31.08
CA THR A 655 -7.99 16.32 30.09
C THR A 655 -6.82 16.18 29.14
N LEU A 656 -7.09 16.18 27.83
CA LEU A 656 -6.08 16.06 26.77
C LEU A 656 -6.15 17.27 25.83
N GLN A 657 -5.07 18.04 25.79
CA GLN A 657 -4.94 19.23 24.95
C GLN A 657 -3.75 19.15 24.01
N THR A 658 -3.90 19.77 22.84
CA THR A 658 -2.85 19.87 21.82
C THR A 658 -2.02 21.12 22.06
N ARG A 659 -0.70 21.01 22.27
CA ARG A 659 0.15 22.17 22.63
C ARG A 659 0.26 23.23 21.53
N ARG A 660 0.12 22.84 20.25
CA ARG A 660 0.28 23.77 19.11
C ARG A 660 -0.96 24.60 18.79
N LYS A 661 -2.16 24.03 18.94
CA LYS A 661 -3.42 24.70 18.58
C LYS A 661 -4.33 24.98 19.79
N ASN A 662 -3.94 24.57 21.00
CA ASN A 662 -4.75 24.62 22.23
C ASN A 662 -6.17 24.07 22.06
N VAL A 663 -6.35 23.11 21.14
CA VAL A 663 -7.62 22.41 20.99
C VAL A 663 -7.68 21.31 22.04
N THR A 664 -8.71 21.36 22.88
CA THR A 664 -9.06 20.29 23.82
C THR A 664 -9.71 19.14 23.06
N LEU A 665 -9.13 17.95 23.18
CA LEU A 665 -9.62 16.73 22.53
C LEU A 665 -10.45 15.86 23.49
N LEU A 666 -10.09 15.89 24.77
CA LEU A 666 -10.78 15.24 25.89
C LEU A 666 -10.84 16.24 27.03
N ASP A 667 -12.00 16.43 27.63
CA ASP A 667 -12.24 17.47 28.63
C ASP A 667 -12.89 16.88 29.87
N ASN A 668 -12.14 16.90 30.98
CA ASN A 668 -12.54 16.42 32.30
C ASN A 668 -13.27 15.06 32.31
N ILE A 669 -12.68 14.06 31.66
CA ILE A 669 -13.28 12.72 31.57
C ILE A 669 -13.11 11.97 32.89
N ALA A 670 -14.23 11.63 33.51
CA ALA A 670 -14.32 10.71 34.64
C ALA A 670 -15.18 9.50 34.25
N CYS A 671 -14.63 8.28 34.31
CA CYS A 671 -15.36 7.07 33.94
C CYS A 671 -14.87 5.79 34.64
N GLU A 672 -15.72 4.76 34.68
CA GLU A 672 -15.42 3.44 35.22
C GLU A 672 -15.75 2.34 34.21
N PHE A 673 -14.78 1.47 33.94
CA PHE A 673 -14.95 0.27 33.14
C PHE A 673 -14.96 -0.97 34.05
N LYS A 674 -16.05 -1.73 34.01
CA LYS A 674 -16.26 -2.90 34.87
C LYS A 674 -15.31 -4.04 34.49
N ALA A 675 -14.88 -4.77 35.52
CA ALA A 675 -13.99 -5.92 35.37
C ALA A 675 -14.68 -7.10 34.66
N ALA A 676 -13.93 -7.92 33.91
CA ALA A 676 -14.38 -9.16 33.26
C ALA A 676 -15.67 -9.06 32.40
N THR A 677 -15.94 -7.87 31.87
CA THR A 677 -17.10 -7.61 31.02
C THR A 677 -16.67 -6.85 29.77
N VAL A 678 -17.57 -6.81 28.78
CA VAL A 678 -17.40 -5.99 27.58
C VAL A 678 -17.96 -4.61 27.88
N ASN A 679 -17.10 -3.60 27.87
CA ASN A 679 -17.45 -2.20 28.09
C ASN A 679 -17.41 -1.44 26.76
N ALA A 680 -18.35 -0.53 26.57
CA ALA A 680 -18.53 0.20 25.32
C ALA A 680 -18.24 1.69 25.47
N ILE A 681 -17.46 2.25 24.54
CA ILE A 681 -17.31 3.70 24.37
C ILE A 681 -18.12 4.12 23.14
N MET A 682 -19.10 4.98 23.35
CA MET A 682 -20.08 5.39 22.36
C MET A 682 -20.18 6.91 22.28
N GLY A 683 -20.62 7.43 21.13
CA GLY A 683 -20.73 8.86 20.87
C GLY A 683 -20.65 9.18 19.39
N PRO A 684 -20.96 10.42 18.97
CA PRO A 684 -20.91 10.83 17.57
C PRO A 684 -19.49 10.81 17.01
N SER A 685 -19.38 10.91 15.68
CA SER A 685 -18.09 11.14 15.03
C SER A 685 -17.48 12.46 15.53
N GLY A 686 -16.18 12.45 15.85
CA GLY A 686 -15.50 13.59 16.50
C GLY A 686 -15.76 13.74 18.01
N GLY A 687 -16.45 12.79 18.65
CA GLY A 687 -16.68 12.78 20.11
C GLY A 687 -15.46 12.40 20.97
N GLY A 688 -14.31 12.08 20.37
CA GLY A 688 -13.09 11.71 21.11
C GLY A 688 -12.95 10.22 21.45
N LYS A 689 -13.81 9.33 20.94
CA LYS A 689 -13.79 7.87 21.19
C LYS A 689 -12.42 7.22 20.97
N THR A 690 -11.91 7.27 19.74
CA THR A 690 -10.60 6.74 19.36
C THR A 690 -9.46 7.49 20.05
N THR A 691 -9.63 8.79 20.34
CA THR A 691 -8.64 9.57 21.10
C THR A 691 -8.51 9.07 22.53
N MET A 692 -9.63 8.76 23.20
CA MET A 692 -9.67 8.20 24.55
C MET A 692 -9.02 6.82 24.59
N LEU A 693 -9.36 5.95 23.63
CA LEU A 693 -8.80 4.60 23.54
C LEU A 693 -7.29 4.62 23.20
N ASN A 694 -6.84 5.56 22.35
CA ASN A 694 -5.41 5.80 22.09
C ASN A 694 -4.67 6.44 23.28
N TYR A 695 -5.34 7.26 24.10
CA TYR A 695 -4.76 7.80 25.32
C TYR A 695 -4.49 6.69 26.34
N LEU A 696 -5.49 5.85 26.63
CA LEU A 696 -5.36 4.73 27.57
C LEU A 696 -4.28 3.73 27.14
N SER A 697 -4.20 3.42 25.84
CA SER A 697 -3.23 2.46 25.29
C SER A 697 -1.85 3.05 24.98
N LYS A 698 -1.62 4.35 25.26
CA LYS A 698 -0.39 5.07 24.93
C LYS A 698 -0.02 5.00 23.44
N ARG A 699 -0.98 5.32 22.57
CA ARG A 699 -0.89 5.30 21.09
C ARG A 699 -1.17 6.65 20.40
N LEU A 700 -1.16 7.76 21.15
CA LEU A 700 -1.34 9.09 20.57
C LEU A 700 -0.22 9.43 19.55
N PRO A 701 -0.55 10.03 18.39
CA PRO A 701 0.41 10.25 17.30
C PRO A 701 1.40 11.40 17.59
N HIS A 702 2.71 11.12 17.63
CA HIS A 702 3.75 12.09 17.98
C HIS A 702 4.26 13.00 16.83
N GLU A 703 4.00 12.67 15.56
CA GLU A 703 4.72 13.26 14.42
C GLU A 703 4.60 14.78 14.27
N ASN A 704 3.50 15.40 14.71
CA ASN A 704 3.25 16.85 14.54
C ASN A 704 2.56 17.52 15.75
N TRP A 705 2.17 16.72 16.74
CA TRP A 705 1.30 17.12 17.83
C TRP A 705 1.96 16.70 19.13
N THR A 706 2.30 17.68 19.96
CA THR A 706 2.67 17.43 21.35
C THR A 706 1.42 17.57 22.19
N PHE A 707 1.16 16.57 23.03
CA PHE A 707 -0.02 16.55 23.89
C PHE A 707 0.34 16.97 25.31
N LYS A 708 -0.58 17.64 25.99
CA LYS A 708 -0.56 17.86 27.44
C LYS A 708 -1.74 17.08 28.00
N SER A 709 -1.44 16.08 28.83
CA SER A 709 -2.45 15.31 29.56
C SER A 709 -2.40 15.64 31.05
N ARG A 710 -3.56 15.74 31.67
CA ARG A 710 -3.77 15.79 33.12
C ARG A 710 -4.81 14.72 33.48
N GLY A 711 -4.76 14.18 34.69
CA GLY A 711 -5.72 13.19 35.21
C GLY A 711 -5.05 11.89 35.63
N ASP A 712 -5.80 11.09 36.37
CA ASP A 712 -5.33 9.86 37.00
C ASP A 712 -6.07 8.63 36.46
N ILE A 713 -5.37 7.51 36.38
CA ILE A 713 -5.93 6.21 36.02
C ILE A 713 -5.66 5.27 37.18
N VAL A 714 -6.70 4.64 37.71
CA VAL A 714 -6.61 3.70 38.84
C VAL A 714 -7.17 2.35 38.40
N LEU A 715 -6.40 1.29 38.64
CA LEU A 715 -6.84 -0.08 38.47
C LEU A 715 -7.31 -0.63 39.81
N ARG A 716 -8.44 -1.33 39.81
CA ARG A 716 -8.97 -2.01 41.01
C ARG A 716 -9.18 -3.48 40.71
N ASN A 717 -8.72 -4.35 41.59
CA ASN A 717 -8.94 -5.79 41.46
C ASN A 717 -10.19 -6.26 42.22
N ALA A 718 -10.55 -7.53 42.08
CA ALA A 718 -11.70 -8.12 42.78
C ALA A 718 -11.60 -8.09 44.33
N SER A 719 -10.40 -7.94 44.90
CA SER A 719 -10.19 -7.83 46.35
C SER A 719 -10.26 -6.37 46.86
N GLY A 720 -10.56 -5.40 45.99
CA GLY A 720 -10.64 -3.98 46.35
C GLY A 720 -9.29 -3.26 46.46
N ALA A 721 -8.18 -3.91 46.10
CA ALA A 721 -6.87 -3.27 46.07
C ALA A 721 -6.77 -2.32 44.85
N GLU A 722 -6.21 -1.14 45.08
CA GLU A 722 -6.08 -0.10 44.06
C GLU A 722 -4.62 0.14 43.70
N ALA A 723 -4.36 0.37 42.42
CA ALA A 723 -3.09 0.87 41.92
C ALA A 723 -3.30 2.02 40.94
N GLN A 724 -2.76 3.17 41.27
CA GLN A 724 -2.63 4.28 40.32
C GLN A 724 -1.59 3.91 39.26
N VAL A 725 -1.97 3.99 38.00
CA VAL A 725 -1.15 3.59 36.86
C VAL A 725 -0.99 4.71 35.85
N THR A 726 0.18 4.74 35.25
CA THR A 726 0.41 5.54 34.05
C THR A 726 -0.09 4.80 32.80
N PRO A 727 -0.42 5.49 31.70
CA PRO A 727 -0.71 4.83 30.41
C PRO A 727 0.42 3.89 29.94
N ALA A 728 1.66 4.12 30.38
CA ALA A 728 2.80 3.26 30.08
C ALA A 728 2.74 1.92 30.80
N GLN A 729 2.32 1.90 32.07
CA GLN A 729 2.10 0.68 32.85
C GLN A 729 0.86 -0.06 32.35
N LEU A 730 -0.21 0.68 32.02
CA LEU A 730 -1.43 0.10 31.45
C LEU A 730 -1.17 -0.65 30.14
N LYS A 731 -0.30 -0.11 29.29
CA LYS A 731 0.15 -0.76 28.05
C LYS A 731 0.80 -2.13 28.28
N GLN A 732 1.44 -2.38 29.42
CA GLN A 732 2.15 -3.65 29.67
C GLN A 732 1.21 -4.83 29.96
N ILE A 733 -0.02 -4.54 30.40
CA ILE A 733 -1.03 -5.53 30.79
C ILE A 733 -2.21 -5.57 29.81
N SER A 734 -2.15 -4.77 28.74
CA SER A 734 -3.22 -4.60 27.75
C SER A 734 -2.79 -4.92 26.33
N ALA A 735 -3.76 -5.32 25.50
CA ALA A 735 -3.59 -5.50 24.06
C ALA A 735 -4.51 -4.55 23.29
N TYR A 736 -4.17 -4.25 22.03
CA TYR A 736 -4.90 -3.29 21.20
C TYR A 736 -5.15 -3.85 19.80
N VAL A 737 -6.40 -3.83 19.36
CA VAL A 737 -6.79 -4.16 17.99
C VAL A 737 -7.04 -2.86 17.21
N THR A 738 -6.31 -2.67 16.12
CA THR A 738 -6.42 -1.49 15.25
C THR A 738 -7.66 -1.52 14.37
N GLN A 739 -8.16 -0.34 13.99
CA GLN A 739 -9.32 -0.20 13.12
C GLN A 739 -9.12 -0.91 11.76
N GLN A 740 -7.90 -0.86 11.21
CA GLN A 740 -7.52 -1.57 9.97
C GLN A 740 -6.69 -2.83 10.27
N ASP A 741 -6.94 -3.89 9.48
CA ASP A 741 -6.23 -5.19 9.57
C ASP A 741 -4.96 -5.23 8.69
N SER A 742 -4.33 -4.09 8.43
CA SER A 742 -3.17 -3.95 7.53
C SER A 742 -1.89 -4.64 8.04
N ALA A 743 -1.87 -5.02 9.32
CA ALA A 743 -0.75 -5.68 9.99
C ALA A 743 -0.48 -7.12 9.52
N LEU A 744 -1.46 -7.74 8.86
CA LEU A 744 -1.43 -9.17 8.56
C LEU A 744 -0.59 -9.45 7.31
N GLN A 745 0.38 -10.37 7.41
CA GLN A 745 1.15 -10.81 6.24
C GLN A 745 0.24 -11.50 5.21
N SER A 746 0.10 -10.89 4.03
CA SER A 746 -0.73 -11.43 2.93
C SER A 746 -0.32 -12.81 2.42
N ARG A 747 0.95 -13.21 2.62
CA ARG A 747 1.55 -14.47 2.12
C ARG A 747 1.53 -15.62 3.13
N LEU A 748 0.96 -15.42 4.31
CA LEU A 748 0.76 -16.48 5.32
C LEU A 748 -0.70 -16.94 5.34
N THR A 749 -0.91 -18.19 5.76
CA THR A 749 -2.25 -18.69 6.09
C THR A 749 -2.68 -18.21 7.47
N VAL A 750 -3.99 -18.27 7.76
CA VAL A 750 -4.53 -17.95 9.09
C VAL A 750 -3.82 -18.73 10.20
N ARG A 751 -3.65 -20.05 10.02
CA ARG A 751 -2.98 -20.93 10.98
C ARG A 751 -1.52 -20.57 11.19
N GLU A 752 -0.79 -20.26 10.13
CA GLU A 752 0.61 -19.88 10.22
C GLU A 752 0.79 -18.53 10.92
N THR A 753 -0.06 -17.55 10.60
CA THR A 753 -0.05 -16.27 11.27
C THR A 753 -0.28 -16.43 12.77
N LEU A 754 -1.28 -17.22 13.18
CA LEU A 754 -1.53 -17.49 14.60
C LEU A 754 -0.39 -18.28 15.24
N TYR A 755 0.18 -19.27 14.56
CA TYR A 755 1.32 -20.04 15.07
C TYR A 755 2.57 -19.18 15.34
N TYR A 756 2.94 -18.31 14.38
CA TYR A 756 4.11 -17.44 14.56
C TYR A 756 3.84 -16.34 15.59
N GLN A 757 2.62 -15.78 15.63
CA GLN A 757 2.24 -14.81 16.67
C GLN A 757 2.21 -15.46 18.05
N ALA A 758 1.77 -16.72 18.17
CA ALA A 758 1.76 -17.47 19.42
C ALA A 758 3.18 -17.67 19.95
N LYS A 759 4.13 -18.05 19.09
CA LYS A 759 5.54 -18.17 19.46
C LYS A 759 6.20 -16.87 19.94
N LEU A 760 5.69 -15.72 19.49
CA LEU A 760 6.22 -14.40 19.85
C LEU A 760 5.56 -13.82 21.11
N ARG A 761 4.35 -14.26 21.44
CA ARG A 761 3.51 -13.73 22.53
C ARG A 761 3.42 -14.63 23.74
N LEU A 762 3.50 -15.96 23.56
CA LEU A 762 3.40 -16.91 24.66
C LEU A 762 4.77 -17.19 25.31
N PRO A 763 4.79 -17.43 26.63
CA PRO A 763 5.98 -17.88 27.36
C PRO A 763 6.58 -19.14 26.74
N VAL A 764 7.90 -19.32 26.86
CA VAL A 764 8.65 -20.41 26.21
C VAL A 764 8.18 -21.78 26.72
N GLU A 765 7.73 -21.84 27.96
CA GLU A 765 7.21 -23.03 28.64
C GLU A 765 5.96 -23.58 27.95
N GLU A 766 5.18 -22.72 27.29
CA GLU A 766 3.94 -23.09 26.58
C GLU A 766 4.17 -23.44 25.09
N HIS A 767 5.43 -23.44 24.60
CA HIS A 767 5.70 -23.57 23.17
C HIS A 767 5.33 -24.93 22.58
N ASP A 768 5.35 -25.99 23.40
CA ASP A 768 4.96 -27.34 23.01
C ASP A 768 3.44 -27.46 22.82
N GLU A 769 2.67 -26.62 23.50
CA GLU A 769 1.20 -26.56 23.44
C GLU A 769 0.70 -25.57 22.38
N ILE A 770 1.58 -24.83 21.69
CA ILE A 770 1.17 -23.87 20.66
C ILE A 770 0.24 -24.48 19.60
N PRO A 771 0.48 -25.69 19.06
CA PRO A 771 -0.44 -26.27 18.08
C PRO A 771 -1.85 -26.48 18.63
N SER A 772 -2.00 -26.93 19.89
CA SER A 772 -3.31 -27.11 20.52
C SER A 772 -3.96 -25.77 20.85
N ILE A 773 -3.21 -24.79 21.37
CA ILE A 773 -3.69 -23.42 21.63
C ILE A 773 -4.17 -22.77 20.34
N VAL A 774 -3.40 -22.86 19.26
CA VAL A 774 -3.79 -22.30 17.95
C VAL A 774 -5.01 -23.01 17.38
N ALA A 775 -5.09 -24.34 17.49
CA ALA A 775 -6.26 -25.09 17.05
C ALA A 775 -7.52 -24.69 17.85
N GLN A 776 -7.39 -24.50 19.16
CA GLN A 776 -8.47 -24.04 20.03
C GLN A 776 -8.91 -22.62 19.66
N ILE A 777 -7.97 -21.68 19.51
CA ILE A 777 -8.28 -20.30 19.11
C ILE A 777 -8.93 -20.27 17.72
N ILE A 778 -8.47 -21.06 16.76
CA ILE A 778 -9.11 -21.12 15.43
C ILE A 778 -10.57 -21.58 15.54
N ARG A 779 -10.86 -22.55 16.41
CA ARG A 779 -12.24 -23.01 16.67
C ARG A 779 -13.05 -21.94 17.39
N ASP A 780 -12.51 -21.37 18.46
CA ASP A 780 -13.18 -20.33 19.26
C ASP A 780 -13.52 -19.10 18.40
N MET A 781 -12.66 -18.76 17.44
CA MET A 781 -12.84 -17.66 16.50
C MET A 781 -13.68 -18.02 15.26
N GLY A 782 -14.17 -19.26 15.13
CA GLY A 782 -14.94 -19.68 13.97
C GLY A 782 -14.18 -19.52 12.65
N LEU A 783 -12.89 -19.85 12.64
CA LEU A 783 -11.97 -19.71 11.50
C LEU A 783 -11.54 -21.05 10.90
N VAL A 784 -12.25 -22.14 11.23
CA VAL A 784 -11.89 -23.52 10.82
C VAL A 784 -11.81 -23.66 9.30
N ASP A 785 -12.77 -23.11 8.56
CA ASP A 785 -12.81 -23.13 7.08
C ASP A 785 -11.69 -22.30 6.44
N ALA A 786 -11.27 -21.23 7.13
CA ALA A 786 -10.28 -20.28 6.66
C ALA A 786 -8.85 -20.61 7.11
N ALA A 787 -8.67 -21.61 8.00
CA ALA A 787 -7.43 -21.89 8.71
C ALA A 787 -6.21 -22.04 7.77
N ASP A 788 -6.37 -22.74 6.65
CA ASP A 788 -5.31 -22.98 5.67
C ASP A 788 -5.44 -22.12 4.40
N THR A 789 -6.31 -21.10 4.46
CA THR A 789 -6.46 -20.09 3.41
C THR A 789 -5.51 -18.93 3.67
N MET A 790 -4.92 -18.40 2.58
CA MET A 790 -4.02 -17.25 2.64
C MET A 790 -4.79 -15.99 3.00
N ILE A 791 -4.19 -15.13 3.84
CA ILE A 791 -4.80 -13.86 4.23
C ILE A 791 -5.07 -12.96 3.00
N GLY A 792 -4.15 -12.95 2.02
CA GLY A 792 -4.28 -12.20 0.77
C GLY A 792 -4.07 -10.68 0.90
N SER A 793 -4.04 -9.99 -0.23
CA SER A 793 -3.84 -8.54 -0.37
C SER A 793 -5.02 -7.88 -1.10
N ALA A 794 -4.95 -6.57 -1.37
CA ALA A 794 -5.94 -5.88 -2.20
C ALA A 794 -5.94 -6.37 -3.66
N TYR A 795 -4.79 -6.85 -4.15
CA TYR A 795 -4.59 -7.32 -5.53
C TYR A 795 -4.78 -8.83 -5.66
N VAL A 796 -4.50 -9.59 -4.60
CA VAL A 796 -4.70 -11.05 -4.54
C VAL A 796 -5.74 -11.36 -3.48
N LYS A 797 -6.94 -11.76 -3.89
CA LYS A 797 -8.03 -12.10 -2.97
C LYS A 797 -7.53 -13.13 -1.93
N GLY A 798 -7.95 -12.99 -0.68
CA GLY A 798 -7.65 -13.96 0.38
C GLY A 798 -8.90 -14.25 1.19
N ILE A 799 -8.74 -14.40 2.50
CA ILE A 799 -9.87 -14.46 3.43
C ILE A 799 -10.69 -13.16 3.39
N SER A 800 -11.97 -13.24 3.75
CA SER A 800 -12.90 -12.11 3.81
C SER A 800 -12.51 -11.08 4.88
N GLY A 801 -13.02 -9.85 4.79
CA GLY A 801 -12.76 -8.80 5.78
C GLY A 801 -13.14 -9.20 7.21
N GLY A 802 -14.29 -9.86 7.39
CA GLY A 802 -14.71 -10.39 8.70
C GLY A 802 -13.79 -11.48 9.24
N GLU A 803 -13.29 -12.35 8.38
CA GLU A 803 -12.27 -13.32 8.78
C GLU A 803 -10.95 -12.63 9.15
N LYS A 804 -10.51 -11.61 8.39
CA LYS A 804 -9.31 -10.80 8.75
C LYS A 804 -9.46 -10.16 10.12
N ARG A 805 -10.62 -9.56 10.43
CA ARG A 805 -10.89 -8.97 11.74
C ARG A 805 -10.79 -10.01 12.86
N ARG A 806 -11.40 -11.18 12.67
CA ARG A 806 -11.31 -12.27 13.65
C ARG A 806 -9.87 -12.75 13.82
N VAL A 807 -9.07 -12.83 12.75
CA VAL A 807 -7.63 -13.13 12.86
C VAL A 807 -6.89 -12.05 13.66
N SER A 808 -7.15 -10.77 13.40
CA SER A 808 -6.52 -9.66 14.16
C SER A 808 -6.85 -9.71 15.65
N ILE A 809 -8.10 -10.00 16.00
CA ILE A 809 -8.52 -10.19 17.40
C ILE A 809 -7.81 -11.41 18.01
N ALA A 810 -7.80 -12.53 17.28
CA ALA A 810 -7.15 -13.77 17.71
C ALA A 810 -5.65 -13.59 17.99
N VAL A 811 -4.95 -12.80 17.15
CA VAL A 811 -3.54 -12.46 17.35
C VAL A 811 -3.31 -11.73 18.67
N GLN A 812 -4.21 -10.80 19.05
CA GLN A 812 -4.07 -10.07 20.32
C GLN A 812 -4.47 -10.93 21.53
N LEU A 813 -5.42 -11.85 21.37
CA LEU A 813 -5.82 -12.78 22.43
C LEU A 813 -4.72 -13.78 22.82
N LEU A 814 -3.80 -14.10 21.90
CA LEU A 814 -2.63 -14.95 22.20
C LEU A 814 -1.75 -14.41 23.33
N SER A 815 -1.76 -13.10 23.57
CA SER A 815 -1.02 -12.46 24.66
C SER A 815 -1.67 -12.65 26.04
N LYS A 816 -2.81 -13.35 26.14
CA LYS A 816 -3.63 -13.51 27.36
C LYS A 816 -3.85 -12.17 28.11
N PRO A 817 -4.26 -11.09 27.40
CA PRO A 817 -4.33 -9.75 27.99
C PRO A 817 -5.38 -9.67 29.10
N LYS A 818 -5.10 -8.87 30.14
CA LYS A 818 -6.10 -8.57 31.18
C LYS A 818 -7.05 -7.47 30.74
N ILE A 819 -6.57 -6.58 29.88
CA ILE A 819 -7.37 -5.53 29.28
C ILE A 819 -7.22 -5.61 27.76
N LEU A 820 -8.33 -5.70 27.03
CA LEU A 820 -8.32 -5.71 25.56
C LEU A 820 -9.02 -4.46 25.04
N PHE A 821 -8.26 -3.61 24.37
CA PHE A 821 -8.78 -2.44 23.66
C PHE A 821 -9.10 -2.80 22.21
N LEU A 822 -10.33 -2.55 21.76
CA LEU A 822 -10.69 -2.71 20.35
C LEU A 822 -11.24 -1.41 19.77
N ASP A 823 -10.60 -0.93 18.70
CA ASP A 823 -11.08 0.26 17.99
C ASP A 823 -12.00 -0.14 16.84
N GLU A 824 -13.30 0.07 17.02
CA GLU A 824 -14.38 -0.24 16.07
C GLU A 824 -14.31 -1.66 15.47
N PRO A 825 -14.29 -2.73 16.29
CA PRO A 825 -14.09 -4.10 15.80
C PRO A 825 -15.23 -4.61 14.91
N THR A 826 -16.41 -4.00 15.00
CA THR A 826 -17.59 -4.35 14.19
C THR A 826 -17.72 -3.52 12.91
N SER A 827 -16.85 -2.53 12.71
CA SER A 827 -16.87 -1.70 11.49
C SER A 827 -16.50 -2.53 10.27
N GLY A 828 -17.31 -2.41 9.20
CA GLY A 828 -17.07 -3.14 7.96
C GLY A 828 -17.72 -4.53 7.86
N LEU A 829 -18.44 -4.98 8.89
CA LEU A 829 -18.91 -6.36 9.03
C LEU A 829 -20.43 -6.47 9.07
N ASP A 830 -20.96 -7.68 8.81
CA ASP A 830 -22.36 -7.96 9.15
C ASP A 830 -22.65 -7.67 10.62
N SER A 831 -23.88 -7.34 10.97
CA SER A 831 -24.45 -7.56 12.30
C SER A 831 -24.45 -9.03 12.74
N THR A 832 -24.62 -10.03 11.87
CA THR A 832 -24.43 -11.45 12.25
C THR A 832 -22.99 -11.73 12.66
N THR A 833 -22.02 -11.43 11.79
CA THR A 833 -20.58 -11.55 12.09
C THR A 833 -20.16 -10.65 13.26
N SER A 834 -20.72 -9.46 13.41
CA SER A 834 -20.47 -8.55 14.53
C SER A 834 -21.04 -9.09 15.84
N ALA A 835 -22.25 -9.63 15.83
CA ALA A 835 -22.85 -10.28 16.99
C ALA A 835 -22.07 -11.53 17.38
N LEU A 836 -21.60 -12.31 16.39
CA LEU A 836 -20.68 -13.42 16.63
C LEU A 836 -19.37 -12.95 17.26
N ILE A 837 -18.78 -11.85 16.77
CA ILE A 837 -17.56 -11.26 17.36
C ILE A 837 -17.81 -10.77 18.78
N VAL A 838 -18.92 -10.08 19.05
CA VAL A 838 -19.20 -9.56 20.40
C VAL A 838 -19.58 -10.69 21.36
N ALA A 839 -20.37 -11.67 20.94
CA ALA A 839 -20.65 -12.89 21.73
C ALA A 839 -19.37 -13.65 22.04
N LEU A 840 -18.45 -13.71 21.09
CA LEU A 840 -17.11 -14.24 21.29
C LEU A 840 -16.36 -13.41 22.33
N LEU A 841 -16.34 -12.08 22.22
CA LEU A 841 -15.69 -11.21 23.21
C LEU A 841 -16.30 -11.39 24.61
N HIS A 842 -17.62 -11.55 24.74
CA HIS A 842 -18.27 -11.89 26.01
C HIS A 842 -17.79 -13.22 26.58
N ARG A 843 -17.75 -14.27 25.75
CA ARG A 843 -17.22 -15.58 26.16
C ARG A 843 -15.76 -15.47 26.60
N PHE A 844 -14.96 -14.63 25.94
CA PHE A 844 -13.58 -14.39 26.35
C PHE A 844 -13.50 -13.62 27.68
N ALA A 845 -14.33 -12.57 27.85
CA ALA A 845 -14.39 -11.80 29.08
C ALA A 845 -14.79 -12.66 30.29
N SER A 846 -15.81 -13.51 30.13
CA SER A 846 -16.30 -14.40 31.20
C SER A 846 -15.34 -15.54 31.51
N ASN A 847 -14.80 -16.21 30.48
CA ASN A 847 -14.02 -17.43 30.68
C ASN A 847 -12.58 -17.15 31.11
N TYR A 848 -12.01 -16.00 30.69
CA TYR A 848 -10.60 -15.65 30.96
C TYR A 848 -10.44 -14.45 31.89
N GLY A 849 -11.54 -13.83 32.33
CA GLY A 849 -11.52 -12.67 33.22
C GLY A 849 -10.95 -11.40 32.58
N THR A 850 -10.94 -11.31 31.24
CA THR A 850 -10.41 -10.16 30.50
C THR A 850 -11.43 -9.00 30.47
N THR A 851 -10.99 -7.81 30.86
CA THR A 851 -11.77 -6.58 30.74
C THR A 851 -11.65 -6.04 29.32
N ILE A 852 -12.77 -5.99 28.60
CA ILE A 852 -12.77 -5.57 27.20
C ILE A 852 -13.31 -4.16 27.12
N ILE A 853 -12.61 -3.26 26.44
CA ILE A 853 -13.04 -1.88 26.19
C ILE A 853 -13.02 -1.67 24.69
N MET A 854 -14.18 -1.44 24.10
CA MET A 854 -14.28 -1.25 22.67
C MET A 854 -14.99 0.06 22.32
N THR A 855 -14.50 0.75 21.29
CA THR A 855 -15.30 1.78 20.64
C THR A 855 -16.31 1.08 19.74
N ILE A 856 -17.59 1.43 19.89
CA ILE A 856 -18.63 0.96 18.99
C ILE A 856 -19.45 2.15 18.54
N HIS A 857 -19.66 2.21 17.23
CA HIS A 857 -20.39 3.31 16.65
C HIS A 857 -21.90 3.07 16.72
N GLN A 858 -22.38 1.84 16.48
CA GLN A 858 -23.79 1.44 16.64
C GLN A 858 -23.93 -0.05 16.94
N PRO A 859 -24.17 -0.44 18.21
CA PRO A 859 -24.53 -1.80 18.56
C PRO A 859 -26.01 -2.09 18.28
N SER A 860 -26.35 -3.33 17.92
CA SER A 860 -27.75 -3.78 17.95
C SER A 860 -28.26 -3.85 19.40
N GLN A 861 -29.57 -3.73 19.62
CA GLN A 861 -30.19 -3.75 20.96
C GLN A 861 -29.68 -4.90 21.84
N LYS A 862 -29.69 -6.14 21.33
CA LYS A 862 -29.18 -7.31 22.05
C LYS A 862 -27.73 -7.19 22.54
N LEU A 863 -26.89 -6.46 21.80
CA LEU A 863 -25.49 -6.23 22.17
C LEU A 863 -25.37 -5.06 23.14
N PHE A 864 -26.23 -4.04 22.97
CA PHE A 864 -26.30 -2.91 23.88
C PHE A 864 -26.62 -3.34 25.31
N ASP A 865 -27.63 -4.21 25.47
CA ASP A 865 -28.06 -4.74 26.76
C ASP A 865 -27.00 -5.66 27.40
N ALA A 866 -26.10 -6.23 26.59
CA ALA A 866 -25.07 -7.14 27.06
C ALA A 866 -23.84 -6.43 27.65
N PHE A 867 -23.66 -5.12 27.42
CA PHE A 867 -22.48 -4.39 27.90
C PHE A 867 -22.45 -4.24 29.42
N GLY A 868 -21.26 -4.34 30.01
CA GLY A 868 -21.05 -4.17 31.46
C GLY A 868 -21.16 -2.71 31.92
N SER A 869 -20.50 -1.81 31.19
CA SER A 869 -20.66 -0.35 31.33
C SER A 869 -20.62 0.35 29.96
N LEU A 870 -21.29 1.49 29.90
CA LEU A 870 -21.37 2.38 28.74
C LEU A 870 -20.78 3.74 29.10
N LEU A 871 -19.75 4.16 28.36
CA LEU A 871 -19.24 5.52 28.37
C LEU A 871 -19.77 6.27 27.15
N LEU A 872 -20.61 7.28 27.37
CA LEU A 872 -21.20 8.08 26.31
C LEU A 872 -20.52 9.46 26.25
N LEU A 873 -19.91 9.76 25.11
CA LEU A 873 -19.18 11.00 24.85
C LEU A 873 -19.92 11.93 23.90
N ALA A 874 -19.94 13.23 24.21
CA ALA A 874 -20.37 14.29 23.31
C ALA A 874 -19.21 14.86 22.48
N ARG A 875 -19.52 15.70 21.48
CA ARG A 875 -18.50 16.44 20.70
C ARG A 875 -17.59 17.26 21.62
N GLY A 876 -16.29 17.18 21.36
CA GLY A 876 -15.25 17.82 22.18
C GLY A 876 -14.73 16.95 23.33
N GLY A 877 -15.13 15.66 23.40
CA GLY A 877 -14.58 14.73 24.38
C GLY A 877 -15.09 14.97 25.80
N ARG A 878 -16.37 15.31 25.94
CA ARG A 878 -17.07 15.55 27.21
C ARG A 878 -17.97 14.37 27.55
N VAL A 879 -18.02 13.97 28.82
CA VAL A 879 -18.84 12.85 29.28
C VAL A 879 -20.29 13.30 29.44
N VAL A 880 -21.21 12.50 28.90
CA VAL A 880 -22.66 12.69 29.07
C VAL A 880 -23.25 11.62 29.98
N TYR A 881 -22.68 10.42 29.94
CA TYR A 881 -23.12 9.31 30.77
C TYR A 881 -21.98 8.32 30.99
N ASN A 882 -21.92 7.75 32.18
CA ASN A 882 -21.09 6.61 32.52
C ASN A 882 -21.85 5.70 33.51
N GLY A 883 -22.10 4.44 33.13
CA GLY A 883 -22.84 3.51 33.98
C GLY A 883 -23.38 2.29 33.23
N PRO A 884 -24.27 1.50 33.85
CA PRO A 884 -24.91 0.35 33.22
C PRO A 884 -25.83 0.77 32.05
N PRO A 885 -25.85 0.03 30.92
CA PRO A 885 -26.75 0.35 29.79
C PRO A 885 -28.24 0.41 30.17
N SER A 886 -28.67 -0.33 31.20
CA SER A 886 -30.07 -0.33 31.67
C SER A 886 -30.54 1.03 32.20
N ASP A 887 -29.63 1.84 32.74
CA ASP A 887 -30.00 3.04 33.50
C ASP A 887 -29.93 4.30 32.64
N VAL A 888 -29.39 4.21 31.43
CA VAL A 888 -29.15 5.38 30.56
C VAL A 888 -30.45 5.98 30.02
N VAL A 889 -31.41 5.16 29.57
CA VAL A 889 -32.67 5.64 28.99
C VAL A 889 -33.55 6.31 30.06
N PRO A 890 -33.80 5.71 31.24
CA PRO A 890 -34.54 6.38 32.32
C PRO A 890 -33.92 7.72 32.74
N ARG A 891 -32.58 7.82 32.70
CA ARG A 891 -31.86 9.05 33.04
C ARG A 891 -32.06 10.13 31.97
N PHE A 892 -32.03 9.77 30.69
CA PHE A 892 -32.33 10.68 29.58
C PHE A 892 -33.80 11.14 29.57
N GLU A 893 -34.74 10.27 29.97
CA GLU A 893 -36.15 10.64 30.17
C GLU A 893 -36.31 11.68 31.29
N THR A 894 -35.52 11.55 32.36
CA THR A 894 -35.46 12.56 33.44
C THR A 894 -34.94 13.91 32.96
N TYR A 895 -34.06 13.91 31.95
CA TYR A 895 -33.57 15.11 31.28
C TYR A 895 -34.52 15.66 30.21
N GLY A 896 -35.72 15.07 30.04
CA GLY A 896 -36.75 15.56 29.13
C GLY A 896 -36.75 14.92 27.73
N HIS A 897 -35.97 13.86 27.51
CA HIS A 897 -35.91 13.17 26.22
C HIS A 897 -36.61 11.81 26.30
N GLN A 898 -37.78 11.67 25.67
CA GLN A 898 -38.52 10.40 25.62
C GLN A 898 -38.08 9.53 24.44
N LYS A 899 -37.99 8.22 24.68
CA LYS A 899 -37.62 7.22 23.67
C LYS A 899 -38.83 6.85 22.79
N PRO A 900 -38.71 6.85 21.44
CA PRO A 900 -39.72 6.29 20.53
C PRO A 900 -39.84 4.75 20.64
N GLN A 901 -41.03 4.19 20.42
CA GLN A 901 -41.31 2.75 20.62
C GLN A 901 -40.56 1.78 19.70
N GLU A 902 -40.14 2.22 18.50
CA GLU A 902 -39.52 1.33 17.48
C GLU A 902 -38.01 1.51 17.34
N VAL A 903 -37.39 2.39 18.13
CA VAL A 903 -35.97 2.76 18.00
C VAL A 903 -35.16 2.02 19.06
N SER A 904 -33.96 1.55 18.68
CA SER A 904 -33.04 0.92 19.66
C SER A 904 -32.48 1.97 20.64
N ASP A 905 -32.11 1.55 21.85
CA ASP A 905 -31.56 2.47 22.86
C ASP A 905 -30.32 3.19 22.35
N ALA A 906 -29.44 2.44 21.69
CA ALA A 906 -28.20 2.94 21.15
C ALA A 906 -28.44 4.02 20.07
N ASP A 907 -29.46 3.83 19.22
CA ASP A 907 -29.82 4.78 18.19
C ASP A 907 -30.44 6.04 18.80
N PHE A 908 -31.37 5.89 19.74
CA PHE A 908 -31.98 7.01 20.48
C PHE A 908 -30.91 7.92 21.13
N LEU A 909 -29.93 7.34 21.82
CA LEU A 909 -28.87 8.11 22.49
C LEU A 909 -28.01 8.91 21.51
N LEU A 910 -27.64 8.31 20.36
CA LEU A 910 -26.85 9.02 19.36
C LEU A 910 -27.64 10.13 18.68
N ASP A 911 -28.92 9.90 18.41
CA ASP A 911 -29.78 10.86 17.74
C ASP A 911 -29.98 12.09 18.65
N VAL A 912 -30.19 11.89 19.95
CA VAL A 912 -30.23 12.98 20.95
C VAL A 912 -28.92 13.77 20.95
N LEU A 913 -27.76 13.10 20.98
CA LEU A 913 -26.45 13.76 20.96
C LEU A 913 -26.10 14.47 19.64
N GLN A 914 -26.77 14.09 18.55
CA GLN A 914 -26.53 14.64 17.21
C GLN A 914 -27.58 15.69 16.82
N SER A 915 -28.70 15.78 17.55
CA SER A 915 -29.81 16.69 17.29
C SER A 915 -29.39 18.17 17.28
N SER A 916 -28.72 18.64 18.33
CA SER A 916 -28.16 19.98 18.39
C SER A 916 -26.93 20.08 19.31
N PRO A 917 -25.98 21.01 19.04
CA PRO A 917 -24.86 21.28 19.95
C PRO A 917 -25.28 21.82 21.32
N GLU A 918 -26.43 22.49 21.38
CA GLU A 918 -27.03 23.07 22.58
C GLU A 918 -27.52 21.96 23.52
N THR A 919 -28.30 21.01 23.00
CA THR A 919 -28.77 19.82 23.71
C THR A 919 -27.61 18.99 24.27
N ALA A 920 -26.55 18.79 23.47
CA ALA A 920 -25.36 18.09 23.95
C ALA A 920 -24.67 18.84 25.11
N SER A 921 -24.71 20.17 25.13
CA SER A 921 -24.11 20.98 26.21
C SER A 921 -24.98 20.97 27.47
N GLU A 922 -26.30 20.96 27.33
CA GLU A 922 -27.26 20.80 28.42
C GLU A 922 -27.09 19.45 29.13
N LEU A 923 -26.98 18.36 28.36
CA LEU A 923 -26.75 17.02 28.89
C LEU A 923 -25.41 16.89 29.63
N VAL A 924 -24.35 17.50 29.10
CA VAL A 924 -23.05 17.57 29.80
C VAL A 924 -23.20 18.36 31.11
N ALA A 925 -23.88 19.52 31.08
CA ALA A 925 -24.10 20.32 32.28
C ALA A 925 -24.90 19.55 33.34
N ALA A 926 -25.95 18.84 32.93
CA ALA A 926 -26.77 18.00 33.79
C ALA A 926 -25.98 16.84 34.41
N TRP A 927 -25.06 16.21 33.65
CA TRP A 927 -24.16 15.18 34.17
C TRP A 927 -23.14 15.73 35.18
N THR A 928 -22.62 16.93 34.93
CA THR A 928 -21.64 17.58 35.83
C THR A 928 -22.28 18.27 37.04
N ALA A 929 -23.60 18.43 37.06
CA ALA A 929 -24.30 19.03 38.18
C ALA A 929 -24.19 18.11 39.42
N PRO A 930 -23.93 18.66 40.62
CA PRO A 930 -23.87 17.86 41.83
C PRO A 930 -25.25 17.23 42.10
N GLU A 931 -25.38 15.92 41.93
CA GLU A 931 -26.58 15.19 42.37
C GLU A 931 -26.69 15.28 43.91
N LYS A 932 -27.93 15.44 44.40
CA LYS A 932 -28.27 15.38 45.82
C LYS A 932 -27.78 14.06 46.43
N PRO A 933 -27.34 14.05 47.69
CA PRO A 933 -26.69 12.90 48.30
C PRO A 933 -27.67 11.71 48.39
N HIS A 934 -27.35 10.62 47.69
CA HIS A 934 -27.83 9.29 48.06
C HIS A 934 -26.94 8.72 49.17
N PRO A 935 -27.52 7.96 50.11
CA PRO A 935 -26.87 7.64 51.38
C PRO A 935 -25.58 6.87 51.16
N GLU A 936 -24.55 7.40 51.81
CA GLU A 936 -23.21 6.84 51.92
C GLU A 936 -23.26 5.34 52.22
N SER A 937 -22.60 4.55 51.37
CA SER A 937 -22.01 3.29 51.82
C SER A 937 -20.59 3.62 52.28
N PRO A 938 -20.28 3.53 53.58
CA PRO A 938 -19.00 3.95 54.11
C PRO A 938 -17.99 2.83 53.93
N ILE A 939 -17.07 2.95 52.97
CA ILE A 939 -15.80 2.25 53.06
C ILE A 939 -14.68 3.21 52.65
N LYS A 940 -14.18 3.97 53.64
CA LYS A 940 -12.78 4.39 53.64
C LYS A 940 -11.95 3.11 53.77
N ALA A 941 -11.49 2.56 52.64
CA ALA A 941 -10.49 1.51 52.66
C ALA A 941 -9.14 2.14 53.01
N THR A 942 -8.50 1.62 54.04
CA THR A 942 -7.10 1.84 54.39
C THR A 942 -6.19 1.50 53.19
N PRO A 943 -5.17 2.33 52.88
CA PRO A 943 -4.24 2.04 51.78
C PRO A 943 -3.15 1.09 52.28
N GLU A 944 -3.40 -0.23 52.33
CA GLU A 944 -2.37 -1.19 52.77
C GLU A 944 -2.15 -2.41 51.86
N ALA A 945 -2.75 -2.47 50.66
CA ALA A 945 -2.37 -3.47 49.66
C ALA A 945 -2.06 -2.80 48.32
N THR A 946 -0.78 -2.59 48.03
CA THR A 946 -0.32 -2.18 46.71
C THR A 946 -0.49 -3.34 45.72
N PHE A 947 -1.35 -3.17 44.72
CA PHE A 947 -1.53 -4.14 43.64
C PHE A 947 -0.27 -4.20 42.77
N ASP A 948 0.48 -5.31 42.85
CA ASP A 948 1.66 -5.53 42.01
C ASP A 948 1.24 -5.87 40.57
N LEU A 949 1.67 -5.03 39.63
CA LEU A 949 1.41 -5.14 38.20
C LEU A 949 2.38 -6.10 37.50
N ALA A 950 3.52 -6.41 38.13
CA ALA A 950 4.58 -7.20 37.50
C ALA A 950 4.15 -8.63 37.07
N PRO A 951 3.30 -9.36 37.81
CA PRO A 951 2.79 -10.65 37.37
C PRO A 951 1.89 -10.57 36.14
N TYR A 952 1.22 -9.43 35.95
CA TYR A 952 0.26 -9.20 34.86
C TYR A 952 0.92 -8.64 33.60
N ALA A 953 2.16 -8.16 33.70
CA ALA A 953 2.90 -7.60 32.59
C ALA A 953 3.32 -8.70 31.61
N HIS A 954 3.12 -8.44 30.31
CA HIS A 954 3.57 -9.35 29.27
C HIS A 954 5.09 -9.55 29.35
N LYS A 955 5.52 -10.77 29.67
CA LYS A 955 6.95 -11.13 29.64
C LYS A 955 7.39 -11.27 28.19
N LYS A 956 8.40 -10.51 27.79
CA LYS A 956 9.00 -10.67 26.48
C LYS A 956 9.65 -12.04 26.37
N VAL A 957 9.41 -12.73 25.26
CA VAL A 957 10.12 -13.97 24.96
C VAL A 957 11.63 -13.67 24.85
N PRO A 958 12.50 -14.63 25.21
CA PRO A 958 13.94 -14.46 25.09
C PRO A 958 14.32 -14.11 23.64
N PHE A 959 15.34 -13.26 23.52
CA PHE A 959 15.88 -12.83 22.23
C PHE A 959 16.10 -14.03 21.27
N SER A 960 16.67 -15.13 21.77
CA SER A 960 16.96 -16.35 21.00
C SER A 960 15.74 -16.98 20.32
N VAL A 961 14.56 -16.82 20.90
CA VAL A 961 13.30 -17.37 20.40
C VAL A 961 12.63 -16.39 19.44
N SER A 962 12.61 -15.09 19.79
CA SER A 962 11.98 -14.06 18.95
C SER A 962 12.67 -13.94 17.59
N TRP A 963 13.99 -13.73 17.53
CA TRP A 963 14.66 -13.53 16.25
C TRP A 963 14.58 -14.78 15.35
N LYS A 964 14.69 -16.00 15.91
CA LYS A 964 14.54 -17.25 15.14
C LYS A 964 13.13 -17.39 14.56
N THR A 965 12.12 -17.04 15.35
CA THR A 965 10.72 -17.13 14.96
C THR A 965 10.39 -16.14 13.85
N VAL A 966 10.81 -14.87 14.00
CA VAL A 966 10.60 -13.84 12.97
C VAL A 966 11.36 -14.17 11.69
N THR A 967 12.61 -14.65 11.79
CA THR A 967 13.41 -15.08 10.62
C THR A 967 12.72 -16.21 9.88
N LYS A 968 12.27 -17.27 10.58
CA LYS A 968 11.57 -18.40 9.96
C LYS A 968 10.25 -17.98 9.30
N ARG A 969 9.48 -17.11 9.96
CA ARG A 969 8.25 -16.51 9.41
C ARG A 969 8.54 -15.82 8.09
N GLN A 970 9.57 -14.96 8.06
CA GLN A 970 9.89 -14.17 6.87
C GLN A 970 10.50 -15.00 5.74
N TRP A 971 11.29 -16.03 6.04
CA TRP A 971 11.71 -16.99 5.02
C TRP A 971 10.53 -17.61 4.27
N ILE A 972 9.49 -18.04 4.99
CA ILE A 972 8.29 -18.58 4.34
C ILE A 972 7.63 -17.53 3.45
N CYS A 973 7.50 -16.29 3.93
CA CYS A 973 6.95 -15.18 3.14
C CYS A 973 7.75 -14.95 1.85
N ILE A 974 9.08 -14.88 1.93
CA ILE A 974 9.97 -14.64 0.80
C ILE A 974 9.92 -15.80 -0.20
N PHE A 975 10.03 -17.06 0.25
CA PHE A 975 9.99 -18.22 -0.65
C PHE A 975 8.63 -18.40 -1.33
N ARG A 976 7.53 -18.00 -0.68
CA ARG A 976 6.19 -17.96 -1.31
C ARG A 976 5.99 -16.75 -2.20
N ASN A 977 6.77 -15.69 -2.00
CA ASN A 977 6.78 -14.52 -2.85
C ASN A 977 7.87 -14.60 -3.92
N LYS A 978 7.59 -15.45 -4.92
CA LYS A 978 8.47 -15.69 -6.06
C LYS A 978 8.88 -14.39 -6.76
N ASP A 979 8.01 -13.40 -6.82
CA ASP A 979 8.27 -12.12 -7.51
C ASP A 979 9.39 -11.33 -6.81
N ILE A 980 9.37 -11.27 -5.46
CA ILE A 980 10.44 -10.64 -4.67
C ILE A 980 11.75 -11.41 -4.79
N LEU A 981 11.70 -12.75 -4.67
CA LEU A 981 12.90 -13.58 -4.74
C LEU A 981 13.58 -13.45 -6.10
N TRP A 982 12.80 -13.54 -7.20
CA TRP A 982 13.29 -13.37 -8.55
C TRP A 982 13.78 -11.95 -8.83
N SER A 983 13.12 -10.92 -8.31
CA SER A 983 13.59 -9.54 -8.46
C SER A 983 14.94 -9.33 -7.79
N ARG A 984 15.08 -9.74 -6.52
CA ARG A 984 16.32 -9.52 -5.74
C ARG A 984 17.53 -10.26 -6.33
N ALA A 985 17.37 -11.55 -6.63
CA ALA A 985 18.45 -12.33 -7.21
C ALA A 985 18.65 -12.00 -8.71
N GLY A 986 17.57 -11.68 -9.42
CA GLY A 986 17.56 -11.41 -10.85
C GLY A 986 18.32 -10.16 -11.24
N GLN A 987 18.32 -9.10 -10.41
CA GLN A 987 19.08 -7.87 -10.68
C GLN A 987 20.58 -8.16 -10.80
N THR A 988 21.18 -8.79 -9.78
CA THR A 988 22.59 -9.18 -9.80
C THR A 988 22.89 -10.21 -10.89
N PHE A 989 21.99 -11.17 -11.12
CA PHE A 989 22.18 -12.19 -12.15
C PHE A 989 22.21 -11.56 -13.56
N PHE A 990 21.23 -10.73 -13.89
CA PHE A 990 21.18 -10.05 -15.19
C PHE A 990 22.40 -9.14 -15.37
N LEU A 991 22.76 -8.38 -14.33
CA LEU A 991 23.98 -7.58 -14.30
C LEU A 991 25.23 -8.40 -14.65
N THR A 992 25.38 -9.55 -14.00
CA THR A 992 26.49 -10.47 -14.25
C THR A 992 26.53 -10.93 -15.70
N VAL A 993 25.39 -11.39 -16.23
CA VAL A 993 25.29 -11.91 -17.60
C VAL A 993 25.65 -10.84 -18.62
N VAL A 994 25.12 -9.62 -18.47
CA VAL A 994 25.45 -8.51 -19.37
C VAL A 994 26.93 -8.18 -19.30
N HIS A 995 27.52 -8.04 -18.11
CA HIS A 995 28.96 -7.80 -17.98
C HIS A 995 29.79 -8.92 -18.62
N THR A 996 29.44 -10.18 -18.40
CA THR A 996 30.17 -11.29 -18.99
C THR A 996 30.11 -11.24 -20.52
N LEU A 997 28.94 -10.97 -21.11
CA LEU A 997 28.78 -10.88 -22.55
C LEU A 997 29.49 -9.68 -23.19
N PHE A 998 29.61 -8.55 -22.48
CA PHE A 998 30.24 -7.36 -23.04
C PHE A 998 31.76 -7.37 -22.90
N PHE A 999 32.29 -7.92 -21.81
CA PHE A 999 33.73 -7.89 -21.55
C PHE A 999 34.47 -9.17 -21.95
N ALA A 1000 33.79 -10.29 -22.23
CA ALA A 1000 34.44 -11.54 -22.61
C ALA A 1000 34.80 -11.62 -24.12
N PRO A 1001 36.04 -12.03 -24.49
CA PRO A 1001 37.21 -12.22 -23.64
C PRO A 1001 38.01 -10.92 -23.46
N LEU A 1002 38.58 -10.70 -22.27
CA LEU A 1002 39.56 -9.63 -22.05
C LEU A 1002 40.84 -9.91 -22.85
N ARG A 1003 41.23 -8.96 -23.71
CA ARG A 1003 42.46 -9.00 -24.51
C ARG A 1003 43.55 -8.14 -23.87
N THR A 1004 44.80 -8.35 -24.25
CA THR A 1004 45.97 -7.54 -23.82
C THR A 1004 46.44 -6.53 -24.89
N GLY A 1005 45.73 -6.43 -26.02
CA GLY A 1005 46.01 -5.46 -27.09
C GLY A 1005 45.51 -4.03 -26.79
N PRO A 1006 45.45 -3.13 -27.80
CA PRO A 1006 45.34 -1.67 -27.60
C PRO A 1006 44.12 -1.16 -26.81
N GLY A 1007 43.02 -1.93 -26.75
CA GLY A 1007 41.83 -1.62 -25.93
C GLY A 1007 41.67 -2.47 -24.67
N GLY A 1008 42.63 -3.35 -24.38
CA GLY A 1008 42.58 -4.32 -23.30
C GLY A 1008 42.68 -3.73 -21.90
N LEU A 1009 43.53 -2.70 -21.76
CA LEU A 1009 43.70 -1.92 -20.53
C LEU A 1009 42.39 -1.24 -20.12
N GLU A 1010 41.79 -0.50 -21.06
CA GLU A 1010 40.55 0.24 -20.84
C GLU A 1010 39.39 -0.69 -20.50
N ASN A 1011 39.21 -1.77 -21.26
CA ASN A 1011 38.16 -2.77 -20.99
C ASN A 1011 38.32 -3.40 -19.59
N ARG A 1012 39.56 -3.64 -19.13
CA ARG A 1012 39.80 -4.20 -17.79
C ARG A 1012 39.51 -3.18 -16.68
N MET A 1013 39.95 -1.93 -16.84
CA MET A 1013 39.61 -0.84 -15.91
C MET A 1013 38.10 -0.57 -15.87
N GLY A 1014 37.45 -0.60 -17.03
CA GLY A 1014 36.00 -0.46 -17.16
C GLY A 1014 35.26 -1.56 -16.42
N LEU A 1015 35.66 -2.82 -16.58
CA LEU A 1015 35.09 -3.95 -15.85
C LEU A 1015 35.22 -3.78 -14.33
N ILE A 1016 36.36 -3.29 -13.83
CA ILE A 1016 36.56 -3.03 -12.40
C ILE A 1016 35.64 -1.92 -11.90
N GLN A 1017 35.43 -0.86 -12.69
CA GLN A 1017 34.50 0.22 -12.35
C GLN A 1017 33.04 -0.27 -12.35
N GLU A 1018 32.68 -1.14 -13.28
CA GLU A 1018 31.35 -1.75 -13.40
C GLU A 1018 30.98 -2.64 -12.19
N VAL A 1019 31.96 -3.17 -11.44
CA VAL A 1019 31.70 -3.88 -10.17
C VAL A 1019 30.94 -2.99 -9.17
N LEU A 1020 31.16 -1.67 -9.21
CA LEU A 1020 30.53 -0.72 -8.29
C LEU A 1020 29.02 -0.62 -8.49
N ASN A 1021 28.49 -1.02 -9.65
CA ASN A 1021 27.04 -1.10 -9.88
C ASN A 1021 26.35 -2.12 -8.96
N LEU A 1022 27.09 -3.02 -8.31
CA LEU A 1022 26.52 -3.90 -7.27
C LEU A 1022 26.07 -3.13 -6.02
N TYR A 1023 26.69 -1.98 -5.71
CA TYR A 1023 26.22 -1.09 -4.64
C TYR A 1023 24.84 -0.50 -4.96
N TYR A 1024 24.62 -0.16 -6.24
CA TYR A 1024 23.34 0.31 -6.74
C TYR A 1024 22.23 -0.74 -6.60
N VAL A 1025 22.51 -1.99 -6.97
CA VAL A 1025 21.56 -3.12 -6.84
C VAL A 1025 21.06 -3.27 -5.40
N GLY A 1026 21.94 -3.15 -4.40
CA GLY A 1026 21.55 -3.21 -2.99
C GLY A 1026 20.51 -2.14 -2.61
N ILE A 1027 20.65 -0.92 -3.12
CA ILE A 1027 19.72 0.17 -2.79
C ILE A 1027 18.35 -0.03 -3.41
N ILE A 1028 18.29 -0.52 -4.64
CA ILE A 1028 17.02 -0.84 -5.29
C ILE A 1028 16.30 -1.99 -4.56
N ASN A 1029 17.05 -3.02 -4.14
CA ASN A 1029 16.51 -4.11 -3.32
C ASN A 1029 15.94 -3.65 -1.98
N ASN A 1030 16.55 -2.64 -1.35
CA ASN A 1030 16.03 -2.02 -0.14
C ASN A 1030 14.75 -1.21 -0.40
N VAL A 1031 14.77 -0.30 -1.39
CA VAL A 1031 13.63 0.57 -1.72
C VAL A 1031 12.38 -0.26 -2.07
N ALA A 1032 12.54 -1.42 -2.71
CA ALA A 1032 11.44 -2.28 -3.11
C ALA A 1032 10.73 -3.01 -1.95
N VAL A 1033 11.43 -3.33 -0.85
CA VAL A 1033 10.91 -4.25 0.19
C VAL A 1033 10.87 -3.62 1.59
N PHE A 1034 11.92 -2.89 1.98
CA PHE A 1034 12.11 -2.40 3.35
C PHE A 1034 10.97 -1.50 3.86
N PRO A 1035 10.40 -0.55 3.08
CA PRO A 1035 9.32 0.31 3.58
C PRO A 1035 8.10 -0.47 4.09
N THR A 1036 7.71 -1.54 3.38
CA THR A 1036 6.56 -2.38 3.74
C THR A 1036 6.83 -3.20 4.99
N GLU A 1037 8.01 -3.79 5.13
CA GLU A 1037 8.38 -4.56 6.32
C GLU A 1037 8.56 -3.67 7.56
N ARG A 1038 9.10 -2.47 7.37
CA ARG A 1038 9.26 -1.46 8.41
C ARG A 1038 7.92 -1.05 9.01
N GLU A 1039 6.88 -0.86 8.20
CA GLU A 1039 5.54 -0.49 8.69
C GLU A 1039 4.91 -1.58 9.56
N MET A 1040 5.06 -2.85 9.15
CA MET A 1040 4.64 -4.00 9.94
C MET A 1040 5.42 -4.10 11.26
N PHE A 1041 6.74 -3.89 11.21
CA PHE A 1041 7.56 -3.83 12.41
C PHE A 1041 7.14 -2.72 13.37
N PHE A 1042 6.79 -1.52 12.88
CA PHE A 1042 6.32 -0.43 13.74
C PHE A 1042 5.07 -0.82 14.53
N GLN A 1043 4.19 -1.62 13.94
CA GLN A 1043 3.03 -2.13 14.66
C GLN A 1043 3.40 -3.17 15.72
N GLU A 1044 4.21 -4.18 15.37
CA GLU A 1044 4.65 -5.21 16.32
C GLU A 1044 5.53 -4.65 17.45
N TYR A 1045 6.31 -3.60 17.18
CA TYR A 1045 7.06 -2.84 18.18
C TYR A 1045 6.14 -2.07 19.11
N ARG A 1046 5.08 -1.42 18.58
CA ARG A 1046 4.07 -0.73 19.39
C ARG A 1046 3.32 -1.71 20.28
N ASP A 1047 3.12 -2.95 19.86
CA ASP A 1047 2.56 -4.04 20.67
C ASP A 1047 3.57 -4.58 21.72
N GLY A 1048 4.84 -4.20 21.64
CA GLY A 1048 5.87 -4.61 22.61
C GLY A 1048 6.41 -6.03 22.41
N ILE A 1049 6.18 -6.64 21.24
CA ILE A 1049 6.48 -8.04 20.96
C ILE A 1049 7.99 -8.28 20.83
N TYR A 1050 8.66 -7.55 19.94
CA TYR A 1050 10.11 -7.65 19.73
C TYR A 1050 10.72 -6.28 19.42
N GLY A 1051 12.04 -6.17 19.63
CA GLY A 1051 12.79 -4.93 19.51
C GLY A 1051 13.42 -4.69 18.14
N VAL A 1052 14.16 -3.58 18.05
CA VAL A 1052 14.89 -3.17 16.84
C VAL A 1052 16.01 -4.14 16.50
N ALA A 1053 16.66 -4.75 17.51
CA ALA A 1053 17.76 -5.68 17.30
C ALA A 1053 17.29 -6.97 16.61
N GLU A 1054 16.20 -7.56 17.09
CA GLU A 1054 15.56 -8.74 16.51
C GLU A 1054 15.13 -8.48 15.07
N PHE A 1055 14.50 -7.32 14.81
CA PHE A 1055 14.10 -6.90 13.46
C PHE A 1055 15.30 -6.73 12.52
N SER A 1056 16.39 -6.14 13.01
CA SER A 1056 17.55 -5.85 12.17
C SER A 1056 18.33 -7.11 11.83
N ILE A 1057 18.46 -8.03 12.79
CA ILE A 1057 19.15 -9.31 12.59
C ILE A 1057 18.34 -10.22 11.66
N GLN A 1058 17.03 -10.33 11.85
CA GLN A 1058 16.20 -11.14 10.93
C GLN A 1058 16.25 -10.57 9.51
N TYR A 1059 16.20 -9.24 9.36
CA TYR A 1059 16.23 -8.59 8.06
C TYR A 1059 17.54 -8.91 7.33
N PHE A 1060 18.67 -8.73 8.00
CA PHE A 1060 20.00 -9.08 7.48
C PHE A 1060 20.13 -10.58 7.11
N LEU A 1061 19.66 -11.49 7.97
CA LEU A 1061 19.74 -12.94 7.70
C LEU A 1061 18.85 -13.38 6.54
N ASN A 1062 17.74 -12.70 6.29
CA ASN A 1062 16.86 -12.99 5.16
C ASN A 1062 17.43 -12.48 3.84
N GLU A 1063 18.22 -11.40 3.88
CA GLU A 1063 18.87 -10.80 2.71
C GLU A 1063 20.06 -11.63 2.23
N LEU A 1064 20.86 -12.13 3.17
CA LEU A 1064 22.14 -12.77 2.91
C LEU A 1064 22.10 -13.86 1.83
N PRO A 1065 21.13 -14.81 1.78
CA PRO A 1065 21.07 -15.80 0.70
C PRO A 1065 20.88 -15.17 -0.68
N THR A 1066 20.06 -14.11 -0.78
CA THR A 1066 19.78 -13.40 -2.04
C THR A 1066 20.91 -12.47 -2.49
N GLU A 1067 21.89 -12.20 -1.63
CA GLU A 1067 23.06 -11.40 -1.96
C GLU A 1067 24.30 -12.29 -2.22
N VAL A 1068 24.54 -13.27 -1.36
CA VAL A 1068 25.73 -14.14 -1.41
C VAL A 1068 25.67 -15.10 -2.60
N ILE A 1069 24.52 -15.74 -2.87
CA ILE A 1069 24.41 -16.69 -3.98
C ILE A 1069 24.63 -15.98 -5.33
N PRO A 1070 23.98 -14.83 -5.63
CA PRO A 1070 24.26 -14.11 -6.86
C PRO A 1070 25.67 -13.51 -6.90
N ALA A 1071 26.24 -13.05 -5.78
CA ALA A 1071 27.63 -12.57 -5.74
C ALA A 1071 28.64 -13.69 -6.04
N PHE A 1072 28.35 -14.92 -5.62
CA PHE A 1072 29.15 -16.10 -5.95
C PHE A 1072 29.10 -16.40 -7.46
N ILE A 1073 27.90 -16.41 -8.04
CA ILE A 1073 27.70 -16.57 -9.49
C ILE A 1073 28.40 -15.44 -10.26
N PHE A 1074 28.29 -14.21 -9.77
CA PHE A 1074 28.99 -13.04 -10.29
C PHE A 1074 30.51 -13.25 -10.34
N SER A 1075 31.11 -13.67 -9.23
CA SER A 1075 32.56 -13.94 -9.19
C SER A 1075 32.97 -15.05 -10.17
N ILE A 1076 32.19 -16.13 -10.27
CA ILE A 1076 32.48 -17.22 -11.22
C ILE A 1076 32.52 -16.69 -12.66
N LEU A 1077 31.45 -16.01 -13.09
CA LEU A 1077 31.32 -15.56 -14.48
C LEU A 1077 32.31 -14.45 -14.82
N ILE A 1078 32.57 -13.53 -13.89
CA ILE A 1078 33.51 -12.43 -14.11
C ILE A 1078 34.97 -12.91 -14.07
N VAL A 1079 35.36 -13.78 -13.14
CA VAL A 1079 36.76 -14.24 -13.09
C VAL A 1079 37.08 -15.23 -14.20
N PHE A 1080 36.24 -16.27 -14.36
CA PHE A 1080 36.53 -17.34 -15.31
C PHE A 1080 35.98 -17.07 -16.72
N GLY A 1081 34.77 -16.50 -16.82
CA GLY A 1081 34.11 -16.23 -18.10
C GLY A 1081 34.73 -15.06 -18.86
N VAL A 1082 34.99 -13.94 -18.17
CA VAL A 1082 35.56 -12.73 -18.81
C VAL A 1082 37.08 -12.84 -19.02
N GLY A 1083 37.80 -13.58 -18.16
CA GLY A 1083 39.24 -13.80 -18.30
C GLY A 1083 40.11 -12.88 -17.43
N LEU A 1084 39.65 -12.53 -16.23
CA LEU A 1084 40.51 -11.93 -15.20
C LEU A 1084 41.54 -12.97 -14.69
N PRO A 1085 42.58 -12.57 -13.92
CA PRO A 1085 43.62 -13.49 -13.49
C PRO A 1085 42.99 -14.67 -12.73
N ARG A 1086 43.19 -15.89 -13.24
CA ARG A 1086 42.57 -17.13 -12.73
C ARG A 1086 43.31 -17.65 -11.48
N ASN A 1087 43.31 -16.85 -10.42
CA ASN A 1087 43.89 -17.23 -9.14
C ASN A 1087 42.83 -17.14 -8.02
N ALA A 1088 43.07 -17.87 -6.93
CA ALA A 1088 42.15 -17.87 -5.78
C ALA A 1088 41.97 -16.46 -5.20
N GLY A 1089 43.03 -15.65 -5.19
CA GLY A 1089 43.01 -14.26 -4.72
C GLY A 1089 41.97 -13.41 -5.45
N MET A 1090 41.91 -13.47 -6.78
CA MET A 1090 40.97 -12.71 -7.59
C MET A 1090 39.54 -13.19 -7.38
N PHE A 1091 39.33 -14.50 -7.35
CA PHE A 1091 38.01 -15.09 -7.12
C PHE A 1091 37.40 -14.67 -5.77
N PHE A 1092 38.14 -14.84 -4.68
CA PHE A 1092 37.64 -14.45 -3.36
C PHE A 1092 37.55 -12.94 -3.20
N SER A 1093 38.44 -12.17 -3.82
CA SER A 1093 38.33 -10.69 -3.82
C SER A 1093 37.06 -10.24 -4.52
N MET A 1094 36.78 -10.74 -5.74
CA MET A 1094 35.55 -10.39 -6.48
C MET A 1094 34.28 -10.83 -5.76
N PHE A 1095 34.29 -12.03 -5.18
CA PHE A 1095 33.16 -12.53 -4.39
C PHE A 1095 32.89 -11.65 -3.15
N CYS A 1096 33.92 -11.37 -2.35
CA CYS A 1096 33.79 -10.54 -1.15
C CYS A 1096 33.39 -9.11 -1.51
N MET A 1097 33.98 -8.51 -2.56
CA MET A 1097 33.61 -7.16 -2.99
C MET A 1097 32.17 -7.12 -3.49
N GLY A 1098 31.72 -8.12 -4.24
CA GLY A 1098 30.32 -8.18 -4.67
C GLY A 1098 29.34 -8.29 -3.50
N ALA A 1099 29.56 -9.24 -2.60
CA ALA A 1099 28.70 -9.45 -1.43
C ALA A 1099 28.66 -8.22 -0.49
N LEU A 1100 29.83 -7.62 -0.19
CA LEU A 1100 29.93 -6.45 0.69
C LEU A 1100 29.37 -5.17 0.05
N SER A 1101 29.51 -5.01 -1.27
CA SER A 1101 28.98 -3.84 -1.98
C SER A 1101 27.45 -3.84 -1.97
N ILE A 1102 26.80 -4.96 -2.29
CA ILE A 1102 25.33 -5.08 -2.24
C ILE A 1102 24.84 -4.77 -0.82
N ASN A 1103 25.48 -5.37 0.18
CA ASN A 1103 25.14 -5.20 1.60
C ASN A 1103 25.26 -3.78 2.09
N THR A 1104 26.31 -3.07 1.68
CA THR A 1104 26.53 -1.69 2.10
C THR A 1104 25.54 -0.75 1.41
N GLY A 1105 25.11 -1.09 0.18
CA GLY A 1105 24.00 -0.44 -0.51
C GLY A 1105 22.70 -0.57 0.29
N GLU A 1106 22.30 -1.79 0.62
CA GLU A 1106 21.10 -2.03 1.43
C GLU A 1106 21.14 -1.30 2.79
N SER A 1107 22.30 -1.31 3.45
CA SER A 1107 22.52 -0.62 4.72
C SER A 1107 22.29 0.89 4.60
N PHE A 1108 22.76 1.51 3.51
CA PHE A 1108 22.53 2.93 3.25
C PHE A 1108 21.04 3.21 2.95
N GLY A 1109 20.39 2.33 2.19
CA GLY A 1109 18.94 2.31 2.00
C GLY A 1109 18.16 2.37 3.32
N MET A 1110 18.54 1.52 4.28
CA MET A 1110 17.92 1.50 5.61
C MET A 1110 18.06 2.83 6.35
N ILE A 1111 19.23 3.50 6.27
CA ILE A 1111 19.45 4.80 6.95
C ILE A 1111 18.45 5.84 6.43
N VAL A 1112 18.38 6.03 5.11
CA VAL A 1112 17.54 7.07 4.52
C VAL A 1112 16.06 6.75 4.71
N ASN A 1113 15.65 5.50 4.45
CA ASN A 1113 14.26 5.08 4.63
C ASN A 1113 13.83 5.03 6.11
N ALA A 1114 14.75 4.97 7.08
CA ALA A 1114 14.38 5.10 8.49
C ALA A 1114 14.10 6.57 8.88
N ILE A 1115 14.83 7.52 8.29
CA ILE A 1115 14.74 8.95 8.63
C ILE A 1115 13.59 9.64 7.87
N ILE A 1116 13.46 9.35 6.57
CA ILE A 1116 12.56 10.05 5.65
C ILE A 1116 11.28 9.24 5.45
N SER A 1117 10.12 9.88 5.69
CA SER A 1117 8.80 9.27 5.51
C SER A 1117 8.23 9.44 4.10
N HIS A 1118 8.65 10.47 3.36
CA HIS A 1118 8.20 10.70 1.99
C HIS A 1118 9.01 9.85 1.00
N MET A 1119 8.39 8.80 0.45
CA MET A 1119 9.07 7.81 -0.41
C MET A 1119 9.79 8.41 -1.61
N GLY A 1120 9.15 9.36 -2.33
CA GLY A 1120 9.78 10.02 -3.47
C GLY A 1120 11.03 10.84 -3.12
N LEU A 1121 11.06 11.43 -1.90
CA LEU A 1121 12.22 12.21 -1.43
C LEU A 1121 13.35 11.26 -1.00
N ALA A 1122 13.02 10.20 -0.26
CA ALA A 1122 13.97 9.18 0.16
C ALA A 1122 14.66 8.53 -1.05
N THR A 1123 13.87 8.15 -2.05
CA THR A 1123 14.33 7.57 -3.31
C THR A 1123 15.29 8.50 -4.05
N ASN A 1124 14.94 9.78 -4.20
CA ASN A 1124 15.79 10.75 -4.89
C ASN A 1124 17.16 10.92 -4.20
N ILE A 1125 17.15 11.05 -2.87
CA ILE A 1125 18.39 11.17 -2.07
C ILE A 1125 19.25 9.91 -2.23
N LEU A 1126 18.64 8.73 -2.13
CA LEU A 1126 19.34 7.46 -2.27
C LEU A 1126 20.03 7.34 -3.63
N LEU A 1127 19.31 7.53 -4.74
CA LEU A 1127 19.87 7.40 -6.08
C LEU A 1127 21.00 8.41 -6.33
N ASN A 1128 20.81 9.66 -5.94
CA ASN A 1128 21.81 10.71 -6.13
C ASN A 1128 23.08 10.44 -5.31
N SER A 1129 22.94 9.98 -4.06
CA SER A 1129 24.09 9.59 -3.23
C SER A 1129 24.86 8.40 -3.81
N VAL A 1130 24.17 7.43 -4.43
CA VAL A 1130 24.82 6.27 -5.04
C VAL A 1130 25.68 6.65 -6.22
N ILE A 1131 25.11 7.42 -7.14
CA ILE A 1131 25.81 7.80 -8.37
C ILE A 1131 27.09 8.57 -8.00
N LEU A 1132 27.01 9.48 -7.03
CA LEU A 1132 28.19 10.16 -6.49
C LEU A 1132 29.20 9.17 -5.88
N ALA A 1133 28.75 8.20 -5.09
CA ALA A 1133 29.63 7.19 -4.49
C ALA A 1133 30.34 6.31 -5.55
N ILE A 1134 29.65 5.94 -6.63
CA ILE A 1134 30.21 5.16 -7.75
C ILE A 1134 31.30 5.96 -8.48
N PHE A 1135 31.04 7.23 -8.79
CA PHE A 1135 32.01 8.10 -9.49
C PHE A 1135 33.23 8.45 -8.64
N MET A 1136 33.06 8.50 -7.32
CA MET A 1136 34.16 8.68 -6.38
C MET A 1136 35.04 7.43 -6.24
N GLY A 1137 34.74 6.31 -6.91
CA GLY A 1137 35.54 5.06 -6.88
C GLY A 1137 37.01 5.22 -7.29
N GLY A 1138 37.37 6.31 -7.99
CA GLY A 1138 38.76 6.72 -8.22
C GLY A 1138 39.33 6.41 -9.61
N THR A 1139 38.57 5.77 -10.50
CA THR A 1139 38.99 5.47 -11.88
C THR A 1139 38.55 6.54 -12.90
N MET A 1140 37.50 7.31 -12.57
CA MET A 1140 36.88 8.30 -13.46
C MET A 1140 37.36 9.74 -13.22
N SER A 1141 37.51 10.13 -11.94
CA SER A 1141 38.02 11.46 -11.54
C SER A 1141 39.44 11.32 -10.97
N LEU A 1142 40.45 11.53 -11.84
CA LEU A 1142 41.86 11.49 -11.44
C LEU A 1142 42.30 12.76 -10.70
N TYR A 1143 41.68 13.90 -11.03
CA TYR A 1143 41.92 15.22 -10.44
C TYR A 1143 40.93 15.58 -9.33
N MET A 1144 40.53 14.61 -8.50
CA MET A 1144 39.53 14.84 -7.46
C MET A 1144 39.96 15.93 -6.45
N PRO A 1145 39.12 16.94 -6.16
CA PRO A 1145 39.42 17.98 -5.16
C PRO A 1145 39.61 17.43 -3.74
N GLY A 1146 40.29 18.20 -2.88
CA GLY A 1146 40.64 17.79 -1.51
C GLY A 1146 39.45 17.38 -0.63
N PHE A 1147 38.33 18.09 -0.70
CA PHE A 1147 37.10 17.76 0.03
C PHE A 1147 36.56 16.37 -0.33
N PHE A 1148 36.39 16.09 -1.63
CA PHE A 1148 35.90 14.79 -2.09
C PHE A 1148 36.88 13.67 -1.77
N LYS A 1149 38.20 13.91 -1.79
CA LYS A 1149 39.20 12.93 -1.32
C LYS A 1149 38.98 12.55 0.15
N ALA A 1150 38.61 13.49 1.02
CA ALA A 1150 38.31 13.23 2.42
C ALA A 1150 37.00 12.42 2.58
N VAL A 1151 35.93 12.83 1.90
CA VAL A 1151 34.64 12.10 1.89
C VAL A 1151 34.81 10.69 1.29
N ASN A 1152 35.73 10.49 0.35
CA ASN A 1152 35.94 9.18 -0.25
C ASN A 1152 36.49 8.12 0.73
N TYR A 1153 37.00 8.50 1.91
CA TYR A 1153 37.40 7.53 2.94
C TYR A 1153 36.22 6.86 3.63
N ILE A 1154 35.04 7.48 3.65
CA ILE A 1154 33.81 6.86 4.18
C ILE A 1154 33.04 6.13 3.09
N ASN A 1155 33.49 6.20 1.84
CA ASN A 1155 32.86 5.57 0.69
C ASN A 1155 33.40 4.14 0.50
N PRO A 1156 32.57 3.09 0.61
CA PRO A 1156 33.00 1.71 0.39
C PRO A 1156 33.56 1.47 -1.02
N MET A 1157 33.11 2.24 -2.02
CA MET A 1157 33.47 2.05 -3.42
C MET A 1157 34.95 2.32 -3.69
N LYS A 1158 35.58 3.25 -2.97
CA LYS A 1158 37.04 3.47 -3.01
C LYS A 1158 37.81 2.19 -2.72
N TYR A 1159 37.38 1.46 -1.69
CA TYR A 1159 38.05 0.25 -1.24
C TYR A 1159 37.81 -0.90 -2.21
N ALA A 1160 36.59 -1.03 -2.73
CA ALA A 1160 36.22 -2.04 -3.71
C ALA A 1160 37.04 -1.92 -5.00
N VAL A 1161 37.14 -0.71 -5.59
CA VAL A 1161 37.98 -0.45 -6.76
C VAL A 1161 39.44 -0.78 -6.48
N GLY A 1162 39.99 -0.29 -5.37
CA GLY A 1162 41.39 -0.49 -5.03
C GLY A 1162 41.78 -1.96 -4.95
N ILE A 1163 40.95 -2.78 -4.28
CA ILE A 1163 41.17 -4.23 -4.16
C ILE A 1163 41.07 -4.90 -5.53
N CYS A 1164 40.00 -4.64 -6.28
CA CYS A 1164 39.77 -5.27 -7.59
C CYS A 1164 40.86 -4.89 -8.61
N ALA A 1165 41.32 -3.63 -8.61
CA ALA A 1165 42.40 -3.17 -9.48
C ALA A 1165 43.74 -3.80 -9.10
N LYS A 1166 44.10 -3.80 -7.81
CA LYS A 1166 45.37 -4.33 -7.34
C LYS A 1166 45.55 -5.82 -7.66
N VAL A 1167 44.48 -6.61 -7.56
CA VAL A 1167 44.50 -8.04 -7.87
C VAL A 1167 44.26 -8.31 -9.37
N GLY A 1168 43.48 -7.44 -10.03
CA GLY A 1168 43.16 -7.52 -11.46
C GLY A 1168 44.33 -7.15 -12.39
N PHE A 1169 45.30 -6.36 -11.92
CA PHE A 1169 46.53 -6.00 -12.61
C PHE A 1169 47.78 -6.54 -11.89
N PRO A 1170 48.15 -7.82 -12.12
CA PRO A 1170 49.43 -8.35 -11.66
C PRO A 1170 50.60 -7.50 -12.16
N LYS A 1171 51.65 -7.35 -11.35
CA LYS A 1171 52.81 -6.51 -11.70
C LYS A 1171 53.52 -6.95 -12.98
N ASP A 1172 53.52 -8.27 -13.24
CA ASP A 1172 54.21 -8.89 -14.36
C ASP A 1172 53.37 -8.93 -15.65
N MET A 1173 52.17 -8.33 -15.64
CA MET A 1173 51.30 -8.25 -16.81
C MET A 1173 51.78 -7.16 -17.77
N VAL A 1174 51.95 -7.51 -19.05
CA VAL A 1174 52.38 -6.60 -20.13
C VAL A 1174 51.22 -6.37 -21.11
N PHE A 1175 51.05 -5.12 -21.53
CA PHE A 1175 50.04 -4.70 -22.51
C PHE A 1175 50.69 -4.25 -23.82
N ASP A 1176 50.06 -4.61 -24.94
CA ASP A 1176 50.42 -4.15 -26.27
C ASP A 1176 49.48 -2.99 -26.66
N CYS A 1177 50.08 -1.86 -27.01
CA CYS A 1177 49.42 -0.59 -27.26
C CYS A 1177 49.35 -0.24 -28.76
N GLY A 1178 49.94 -1.06 -29.65
CA GLY A 1178 49.84 -0.89 -31.10
C GLY A 1178 50.57 0.32 -31.69
N LEU A 1179 51.36 1.04 -30.88
CA LEU A 1179 52.26 2.12 -31.29
C LEU A 1179 53.72 1.68 -31.04
N PRO A 1180 54.70 2.25 -31.78
CA PRO A 1180 56.12 1.91 -31.59
C PRO A 1180 56.66 2.26 -30.20
N HIS A 1181 56.09 3.27 -29.53
CA HIS A 1181 56.41 3.66 -28.15
C HIS A 1181 55.12 4.00 -27.39
N CYS A 1182 55.03 3.57 -26.12
CA CYS A 1182 53.83 3.77 -25.29
C CYS A 1182 54.17 4.15 -23.86
N SER A 1183 53.35 5.05 -23.30
CA SER A 1183 53.53 5.63 -21.98
C SER A 1183 53.13 4.70 -20.82
N LEU A 1184 52.27 3.69 -21.06
CA LEU A 1184 51.78 2.74 -20.05
C LEU A 1184 51.78 1.30 -20.61
N ASN A 1185 52.79 0.48 -20.26
CA ASN A 1185 52.91 -0.88 -20.82
C ASN A 1185 52.89 -2.01 -19.77
N THR A 1186 53.14 -1.72 -18.49
CA THR A 1186 53.14 -2.73 -17.42
C THR A 1186 52.04 -2.52 -16.39
N GLY A 1187 51.57 -3.61 -15.77
CA GLY A 1187 50.59 -3.57 -14.69
C GLY A 1187 51.03 -2.70 -13.50
N LYS A 1188 52.34 -2.61 -13.23
CA LYS A 1188 52.89 -1.74 -12.18
C LYS A 1188 52.73 -0.26 -12.53
N GLU A 1189 53.11 0.14 -13.74
CA GLU A 1189 52.96 1.52 -14.22
C GLU A 1189 51.51 1.97 -14.20
N ILE A 1190 50.58 1.08 -14.60
CA ILE A 1190 49.14 1.33 -14.53
C ILE A 1190 48.69 1.59 -13.09
N LEU A 1191 49.06 0.73 -12.14
CA LEU A 1191 48.68 0.91 -10.74
C LEU A 1191 49.25 2.18 -10.13
N ASP A 1192 50.47 2.57 -10.52
CA ASP A 1192 51.10 3.80 -10.06
C ASP A 1192 50.43 5.04 -10.70
N TYR A 1193 50.06 4.97 -12.00
CA TYR A 1193 49.32 6.03 -12.72
C TYR A 1193 47.96 6.33 -12.08
N TYR A 1194 47.15 5.31 -11.78
CA TYR A 1194 45.86 5.48 -11.10
C TYR A 1194 45.97 5.70 -9.58
N LYS A 1195 47.19 5.66 -9.01
CA LYS A 1195 47.42 5.69 -7.55
C LYS A 1195 46.70 4.56 -6.80
N LEU A 1196 46.62 3.38 -7.43
CA LEU A 1196 45.97 2.16 -6.93
C LEU A 1196 46.97 1.10 -6.47
N ASN A 1197 48.25 1.46 -6.31
CA ASN A 1197 49.26 0.61 -5.69
C ASN A 1197 49.12 0.58 -4.16
N ILE A 1198 48.06 -0.10 -3.69
CA ILE A 1198 47.58 -0.04 -2.31
C ILE A 1198 48.01 -1.24 -1.45
N ASN A 1199 47.89 -1.11 -0.12
CA ASN A 1199 47.97 -2.21 0.82
C ASN A 1199 46.62 -2.97 0.86
N LEU A 1200 46.63 -4.23 0.40
CA LEU A 1200 45.43 -5.08 0.32
C LEU A 1200 44.76 -5.27 1.69
N GLY A 1201 45.51 -5.64 2.72
CA GLY A 1201 44.95 -5.91 4.06
C GLY A 1201 44.27 -4.68 4.66
N GLY A 1202 44.89 -3.50 4.53
CA GLY A 1202 44.30 -2.24 4.99
C GLY A 1202 43.00 -1.88 4.26
N TYR A 1203 42.92 -2.13 2.95
CA TYR A 1203 41.72 -1.86 2.17
C TYR A 1203 40.59 -2.84 2.44
N PHE A 1204 40.90 -4.14 2.63
CA PHE A 1204 39.92 -5.13 3.08
C PHE A 1204 39.35 -4.78 4.46
N GLY A 1205 40.19 -4.35 5.39
CA GLY A 1205 39.74 -3.81 6.67
C GLY A 1205 38.82 -2.60 6.49
N GLY A 1206 39.21 -1.66 5.62
CA GLY A 1206 38.44 -0.44 5.33
C GLY A 1206 37.01 -0.70 4.83
N ILE A 1207 36.82 -1.59 3.86
CA ILE A 1207 35.47 -1.89 3.35
C ILE A 1207 34.61 -2.64 4.38
N VAL A 1208 35.19 -3.56 5.15
CA VAL A 1208 34.47 -4.25 6.25
C VAL A 1208 34.07 -3.25 7.33
N THR A 1209 34.95 -2.31 7.69
CA THR A 1209 34.62 -1.22 8.61
C THR A 1209 33.49 -0.34 8.08
N CYS A 1210 33.51 0.03 6.79
CA CYS A 1210 32.42 0.79 6.18
C CYS A 1210 31.09 0.04 6.24
N PHE A 1211 31.08 -1.24 5.88
CA PHE A 1211 29.90 -2.11 5.97
C PHE A 1211 29.32 -2.14 7.39
N VAL A 1212 30.15 -2.44 8.39
CA VAL A 1212 29.72 -2.51 9.80
C VAL A 1212 29.20 -1.15 10.27
N ALA A 1213 29.91 -0.06 9.95
CA ALA A 1213 29.49 1.29 10.34
C ALA A 1213 28.13 1.67 9.72
N TYR A 1214 27.93 1.42 8.43
CA TYR A 1214 26.67 1.74 7.74
C TYR A 1214 25.52 0.91 8.32
N ARG A 1215 25.75 -0.38 8.61
CA ARG A 1215 24.71 -1.23 9.20
C ARG A 1215 24.36 -0.76 10.62
N ILE A 1216 25.33 -0.41 11.45
CA ILE A 1216 25.09 0.15 12.80
C ILE A 1216 24.31 1.47 12.71
N LEU A 1217 24.68 2.36 11.79
CA LEU A 1217 23.97 3.63 11.58
C LEU A 1217 22.52 3.40 11.12
N GLY A 1218 22.26 2.42 10.26
CA GLY A 1218 20.91 2.04 9.85
C GLY A 1218 20.06 1.56 11.02
N ILE A 1219 20.63 0.71 11.87
CA ILE A 1219 19.97 0.22 13.10
C ILE A 1219 19.71 1.36 14.08
N LEU A 1220 20.68 2.26 14.26
CA LEU A 1220 20.56 3.44 15.12
C LEU A 1220 19.46 4.37 14.61
N ALA A 1221 19.41 4.64 13.30
CA ALA A 1221 18.38 5.49 12.68
C ALA A 1221 16.99 4.91 12.92
N LEU A 1222 16.81 3.60 12.75
CA LEU A 1222 15.56 2.91 13.03
C LEU A 1222 15.19 2.98 14.51
N TRP A 1223 16.17 2.82 15.40
CA TRP A 1223 15.97 2.94 16.85
C TRP A 1223 15.55 4.36 17.27
N ILE A 1224 16.19 5.39 16.72
CA ILE A 1224 15.83 6.80 16.97
C ILE A 1224 14.40 7.06 16.50
N ARG A 1225 14.04 6.62 15.28
CA ARG A 1225 12.69 6.80 14.72
C ARG A 1225 11.63 6.23 15.63
N VAL A 1226 11.83 4.99 16.09
CA VAL A 1226 10.86 4.27 16.90
C VAL A 1226 10.77 4.81 18.33
N ARG A 1227 11.87 5.33 18.89
CA ARG A 1227 11.88 5.83 20.28
C ARG A 1227 11.39 7.28 20.42
N PHE A 1228 11.63 8.12 19.40
CA PHE A 1228 11.40 9.57 19.51
C PHE A 1228 10.37 10.14 18.53
N ILE A 1229 10.08 9.47 17.41
CA ILE A 1229 9.27 10.04 16.32
C ILE A 1229 7.91 9.33 16.17
N ASN A 1230 7.88 8.00 16.31
CA ASN A 1230 6.68 7.16 16.20
C ASN A 1230 5.98 6.93 17.53
#